data_AF-A0A7C2VG57-F1
#
_entry.id   AF-A0A7C2VG57-F1
#
_cell.length_a   1.000
_cell.length_b   1.000
_cell.length_c   1.000
_cell.angle_alpha   90.00
_cell.angle_beta   90.00
_cell.angle_gamma   90.00
#
_symmetry.space_group_name_H-M   'P 1'
#
loop_
_entity.id
_entity.type
_entity.pdbx_description
1 polymer ?
#
loop_
_entity_poly.entity_id
_entity_poly.type
_entity_poly.pdbx_seq_one_letter_code
_entity_poly.pdbx_strand_id
1 'polypeptide(L)'
;MGTYFYDPIDKSPGRLAGNSRKWGDAPPEVKEKVKEIIVEKAKYYGLDERDTAYLLAIAHVESGFNPDAAAKTTSAAGIGQLIDSKWKKYGNGDRFDANANIDAMIKLYLDLKNKVEKYGLSDEYIYKLYHDGEGSIKPDGSIIPKYDHGGLDLSKEKVMPLVEKYYALLSQNESSFSSTTPHTHTVQPGDTLSKIAKRYNVSVEDLLRANPWIKNPDYIQVGWKIKIPGYAEKVRRNLREGTRRIDPLVIDLDGDGIELVDIKESTAMFDLSGSGFANRVGWVSSDDGFLVLDKNNDNRIKDISEMFGNATQSGFAMLSLYDTNRDGRIDAFDDVFKNLKVWQDRDGDGRTDERELKNLAELGIKAINLNTTHTNINQGGNQITEIGSVEKEDGTETQAGNVNFELDRLYSYYNREVILNPEIVGLPWVKGYGFMPDLPIAMSMDETLLQMVKDAVEETDLAKLKEKFEKIIFRWAGVENIREEELGISWAILSGNDRENRFLHFDGGITLSYEQVGAIIKFVGATPEEVRDGIRHRSGRFLLEAWNTMFQGLFTRFVVDAGLLEDILPAYYDFFTDRIILAEEFDTGAFRTQIKQMFLSDDPNQSVLATLSLLVLKEVNALDSVVDFYADENIFFKLLSSPYAQFIIPKLISGTQGNDWLYGTDGNDVIVGKEGDDNLYGLRYNFTQRRLWV
;
A
#
# COMPACT_ATOMS: atom_id res chain seq x y z
N MET A 1 -2.13 25.70 -39.14
CA MET A 1 -2.79 26.06 -37.86
C MET A 1 -1.69 26.38 -36.89
N GLY A 2 -1.75 27.56 -36.27
CA GLY A 2 -0.73 28.04 -35.34
C GLY A 2 -0.83 27.32 -33.99
N THR A 3 0.25 27.39 -33.23
CA THR A 3 0.29 27.01 -31.81
C THR A 3 -0.06 28.23 -30.96
N TYR A 4 -0.71 28.02 -29.81
CA TYR A 4 -0.98 29.06 -28.81
C TYR A 4 0.14 29.18 -27.77
N PHE A 5 1.21 28.38 -27.88
CA PHE A 5 2.29 28.30 -26.90
C PHE A 5 3.08 29.62 -26.76
N TYR A 6 3.07 30.46 -27.78
CA TYR A 6 3.79 31.73 -27.78
C TYR A 6 2.88 32.93 -27.49
N ASP A 7 1.60 32.70 -27.27
CA ASP A 7 0.64 33.77 -26.98
C ASP A 7 0.81 34.25 -25.53
N PRO A 8 0.72 35.57 -25.29
CA PRO A 8 0.82 36.12 -23.93
C PRO A 8 -0.27 35.53 -23.04
N ILE A 9 0.09 35.28 -21.78
CA ILE A 9 -0.85 34.81 -20.76
C ILE A 9 -1.62 36.00 -20.23
N ASP A 10 -2.95 35.92 -20.22
CA ASP A 10 -3.78 36.92 -19.56
C ASP A 10 -3.55 36.85 -18.04
N LYS A 11 -3.19 37.98 -17.44
CA LYS A 11 -2.95 38.13 -16.00
C LYS A 11 -3.93 39.11 -15.37
N SER A 12 -5.07 39.34 -16.02
CA SER A 12 -6.12 40.21 -15.52
C SER A 12 -6.62 39.75 -14.14
N PRO A 13 -6.91 40.68 -13.20
CA PRO A 13 -7.39 40.32 -11.87
C PRO A 13 -8.63 39.41 -11.91
N GLY A 14 -8.62 38.34 -11.11
CA GLY A 14 -9.71 37.37 -11.02
C GLY A 14 -9.66 36.24 -12.05
N ARG A 15 -8.74 36.28 -13.02
CA ARG A 15 -8.54 35.20 -13.98
C ARG A 15 -7.59 34.14 -13.40
N LEU A 16 -7.99 32.87 -13.43
CA LEU A 16 -7.13 31.75 -13.06
C LEU A 16 -6.03 31.58 -14.12
N ALA A 17 -4.78 31.86 -13.75
CA ALA A 17 -3.66 31.90 -14.68
C ALA A 17 -2.48 31.03 -14.22
N GLY A 18 -1.91 30.27 -15.15
CA GLY A 18 -0.65 29.55 -14.96
C GLY A 18 0.57 30.48 -14.99
N ASN A 19 1.72 30.02 -14.51
CA ASN A 19 2.98 30.76 -14.59
C ASN A 19 3.55 30.76 -16.02
N SER A 20 3.33 29.67 -16.77
CA SER A 20 3.66 29.59 -18.19
C SER A 20 2.66 28.73 -18.97
N ARG A 21 2.92 28.52 -20.26
CA ARG A 21 2.15 27.64 -21.16
C ARG A 21 2.50 26.16 -20.98
N LYS A 22 3.42 25.82 -20.09
CA LYS A 22 3.87 24.44 -19.88
C LYS A 22 2.87 23.65 -19.03
N TRP A 23 2.80 22.35 -19.28
CA TRP A 23 2.07 21.41 -18.44
C TRP A 23 2.45 21.59 -16.97
N GLY A 24 1.45 21.62 -16.08
CA GLY A 24 1.65 21.69 -14.64
C GLY A 24 2.22 23.01 -14.10
N ASP A 25 2.61 23.97 -14.95
CA ASP A 25 3.24 25.21 -14.49
C ASP A 25 2.21 26.28 -14.11
N ALA A 26 1.54 26.07 -12.97
CA ALA A 26 0.57 26.96 -12.37
C ALA A 26 0.71 27.00 -10.84
N PRO A 27 0.32 28.11 -10.18
CA PRO A 27 0.29 28.17 -8.72
C PRO A 27 -0.59 27.06 -8.11
N PRO A 28 -0.24 26.48 -6.95
CA PRO A 28 -1.03 25.43 -6.28
C PRO A 28 -2.51 25.81 -6.10
N GLU A 29 -2.79 27.02 -5.64
CA GLU A 29 -4.14 27.54 -5.42
C GLU A 29 -4.97 27.62 -6.72
N VAL A 30 -4.30 27.86 -7.86
CA VAL A 30 -4.94 27.86 -9.18
C VAL A 30 -5.30 26.44 -9.59
N LYS A 31 -4.39 25.48 -9.41
CA LYS A 31 -4.64 24.06 -9.71
C LYS A 31 -5.78 23.51 -8.87
N GLU A 32 -5.81 23.85 -7.59
CA GLU A 32 -6.89 23.49 -6.67
C GLU A 32 -8.22 24.05 -7.14
N LYS A 33 -8.28 25.34 -7.47
CA LYS A 33 -9.51 25.95 -7.99
C LYS A 33 -9.98 25.32 -9.30
N VAL A 34 -9.05 24.90 -10.18
CA VAL A 34 -9.39 24.16 -11.40
C VAL A 34 -10.03 22.80 -11.07
N LYS A 35 -9.47 22.04 -10.12
CA LYS A 35 -10.05 20.76 -9.66
C LYS A 35 -11.46 20.97 -9.08
N GLU A 36 -11.65 22.00 -8.25
CA GLU A 36 -12.97 22.36 -7.70
C GLU A 36 -13.98 22.63 -8.83
N ILE A 37 -13.61 23.42 -9.83
CA ILE A 37 -14.51 23.72 -10.96
C ILE A 37 -14.86 22.44 -11.74
N ILE A 38 -13.92 21.50 -11.89
CA ILE A 38 -14.20 20.19 -12.52
C ILE A 38 -15.27 19.44 -11.72
N VAL A 39 -15.11 19.32 -10.40
CA VAL A 39 -16.05 18.63 -9.52
C VAL A 39 -17.42 19.31 -9.52
N GLU A 40 -17.46 20.63 -9.36
CA GLU A 40 -18.70 21.42 -9.38
C GLU A 40 -19.45 21.26 -10.70
N LYS A 41 -18.74 21.33 -11.83
CA LYS A 41 -19.35 21.15 -13.15
C LYS A 41 -19.78 19.71 -13.38
N ALA A 42 -18.97 18.72 -13.02
CA ALA A 42 -19.36 17.32 -13.15
C ALA A 42 -20.70 17.05 -12.45
N LYS A 43 -20.87 17.56 -11.22
CA LYS A 43 -22.13 17.52 -10.48
C LYS A 43 -23.27 18.25 -11.22
N TYR A 44 -23.00 19.43 -11.78
CA TYR A 44 -23.98 20.17 -12.60
C TYR A 44 -24.45 19.39 -13.84
N TYR A 45 -23.55 18.61 -14.46
CA TYR A 45 -23.90 17.71 -15.57
C TYR A 45 -24.50 16.37 -15.13
N GLY A 46 -24.66 16.14 -13.82
CA GLY A 46 -25.23 14.91 -13.26
C GLY A 46 -24.31 13.69 -13.38
N LEU A 47 -22.99 13.92 -13.40
CA LEU A 47 -21.99 12.85 -13.45
C LEU A 47 -21.77 12.23 -12.07
N ASP A 48 -21.50 10.92 -12.03
CA ASP A 48 -21.12 10.20 -10.82
C ASP A 48 -19.65 10.44 -10.44
N GLU A 49 -19.20 9.86 -9.33
CA GLU A 49 -17.84 10.02 -8.83
C GLU A 49 -16.80 9.42 -9.79
N ARG A 50 -17.13 8.34 -10.52
CA ARG A 50 -16.21 7.69 -11.46
C ARG A 50 -16.01 8.53 -12.71
N ASP A 51 -17.06 9.15 -13.21
CA ASP A 51 -17.02 10.10 -14.32
C ASP A 51 -16.25 11.36 -13.93
N THR A 52 -16.50 11.87 -12.73
CA THR A 52 -15.78 13.03 -12.18
C THR A 52 -14.29 12.72 -12.04
N ALA A 53 -13.95 11.53 -11.55
CA ALA A 53 -12.58 11.04 -11.46
C ALA A 53 -11.90 10.96 -12.83
N TYR A 54 -12.62 10.51 -13.86
CA TYR A 54 -12.11 10.47 -15.22
C TYR A 54 -11.79 11.86 -15.77
N LEU A 55 -12.64 12.84 -15.51
CA LEU A 55 -12.41 14.22 -15.92
C LEU A 55 -11.19 14.85 -15.22
N LEU A 56 -11.00 14.55 -13.94
CA LEU A 56 -9.80 14.96 -13.19
C LEU A 56 -8.54 14.28 -13.76
N ALA A 57 -8.62 13.00 -14.14
CA ALA A 57 -7.53 12.28 -14.80
C ALA A 57 -7.17 12.88 -16.15
N ILE A 58 -8.16 13.21 -17.00
CA ILE A 58 -7.93 13.90 -18.28
C ILE A 58 -7.24 15.24 -18.04
N ALA A 59 -7.79 16.10 -17.16
CA ALA A 59 -7.21 17.42 -16.89
C ALA A 59 -5.78 17.33 -16.34
N HIS A 60 -5.50 16.32 -15.50
CA HIS A 60 -4.17 16.03 -15.00
C HIS A 60 -3.22 15.68 -16.15
N VAL A 61 -3.53 14.66 -16.95
CA VAL A 61 -2.62 14.20 -18.01
C VAL A 61 -2.43 15.27 -19.08
N GLU A 62 -3.50 15.97 -19.47
CA GLU A 62 -3.45 16.94 -20.57
C GLU A 62 -2.77 18.27 -20.20
N SER A 63 -2.97 18.76 -18.97
CA SER A 63 -2.51 20.12 -18.60
C SER A 63 -1.78 20.23 -17.27
N GLY A 64 -1.78 19.17 -16.45
CA GLY A 64 -1.32 19.26 -15.06
C GLY A 64 -2.14 20.28 -14.26
N PHE A 65 -3.43 20.43 -14.60
CA PHE A 65 -4.35 21.44 -14.10
C PHE A 65 -3.96 22.90 -14.40
N ASN A 66 -3.05 23.15 -15.34
CA ASN A 66 -2.71 24.50 -15.76
C ASN A 66 -3.75 25.03 -16.78
N PRO A 67 -4.55 26.07 -16.45
CA PRO A 67 -5.55 26.62 -17.37
C PRO A 67 -4.95 27.28 -18.61
N ASP A 68 -3.66 27.61 -18.58
CA ASP A 68 -2.92 28.22 -19.68
C ASP A 68 -2.10 27.24 -20.52
N ALA A 69 -2.12 25.94 -20.20
CA ALA A 69 -1.32 24.94 -20.91
C ALA A 69 -1.57 24.99 -22.41
N ALA A 70 -0.53 24.87 -23.22
CA ALA A 70 -0.64 24.80 -24.67
C ALA A 70 0.45 23.91 -25.27
N ALA A 71 0.14 23.22 -26.36
CA ALA A 71 1.10 22.42 -27.09
C ALA A 71 1.98 23.28 -28.01
N LYS A 72 3.28 22.99 -28.09
CA LYS A 72 4.23 23.69 -28.98
C LYS A 72 3.98 23.44 -30.47
N THR A 73 3.44 22.28 -30.81
CA THR A 73 3.37 21.75 -32.18
C THR A 73 1.96 21.71 -32.75
N THR A 74 0.93 21.85 -31.91
CA THR A 74 -0.48 21.77 -32.31
C THR A 74 -1.28 22.94 -31.75
N SER A 75 -2.55 23.02 -32.15
CA SER A 75 -3.52 24.00 -31.63
C SER A 75 -4.14 23.59 -30.29
N ALA A 76 -3.64 22.53 -29.64
CA ALA A 76 -4.14 22.07 -28.35
C ALA A 76 -3.83 23.10 -27.26
N ALA A 77 -4.86 23.48 -26.48
CA ALA A 77 -4.75 24.52 -25.48
C ALA A 77 -5.84 24.44 -24.40
N GLY A 78 -5.51 24.98 -23.22
CA GLY A 78 -6.33 24.97 -22.02
C GLY A 78 -6.30 23.63 -21.26
N ILE A 79 -7.18 23.51 -20.26
CA ILE A 79 -7.18 22.39 -19.28
C ILE A 79 -7.32 21.02 -19.96
N GLY A 80 -8.25 20.89 -20.90
CA GLY A 80 -8.46 19.64 -21.65
C GLY A 80 -7.63 19.53 -22.94
N GLN A 81 -6.68 20.45 -23.22
CA GLN A 81 -5.88 20.46 -24.45
C GLN A 81 -6.68 20.30 -25.76
N LEU A 82 -7.88 20.88 -25.82
CA LEU A 82 -8.74 20.75 -27.00
C LEU A 82 -8.09 21.47 -28.20
N ILE A 83 -7.97 20.80 -29.34
CA ILE A 83 -7.55 21.42 -30.62
C ILE A 83 -8.66 22.31 -31.21
N ASP A 84 -8.33 23.19 -32.17
CA ASP A 84 -9.27 24.16 -32.76
C ASP A 84 -10.60 23.56 -33.24
N SER A 85 -10.55 22.38 -33.87
CA SER A 85 -11.75 21.71 -34.39
C SER A 85 -12.67 21.22 -33.27
N LYS A 86 -12.09 20.75 -32.16
CA LYS A 86 -12.83 20.32 -30.96
C LYS A 86 -13.35 21.53 -30.20
N TRP A 87 -12.54 22.57 -30.05
CA TRP A 87 -12.96 23.84 -29.44
C TRP A 87 -14.15 24.44 -30.18
N LYS A 88 -14.12 24.47 -31.51
CA LYS A 88 -15.24 24.96 -32.33
C LYS A 88 -16.52 24.14 -32.14
N LYS A 89 -16.41 22.83 -31.83
CA LYS A 89 -17.57 21.93 -31.64
C LYS A 89 -18.16 22.04 -30.22
N TYR A 90 -17.31 22.08 -29.19
CA TYR A 90 -17.75 21.93 -27.80
C TYR A 90 -17.57 23.19 -26.94
N GLY A 91 -16.62 24.05 -27.30
CA GLY A 91 -16.23 25.24 -26.57
C GLY A 91 -17.10 26.47 -26.89
N ASN A 92 -17.05 27.43 -25.99
CA ASN A 92 -17.72 28.72 -26.14
C ASN A 92 -16.89 29.80 -25.43
N GLY A 93 -16.63 30.92 -26.08
CA GLY A 93 -15.81 32.00 -25.51
C GLY A 93 -14.31 31.71 -25.55
N ASP A 94 -13.60 32.16 -24.51
CA ASP A 94 -12.15 31.99 -24.36
C ASP A 94 -11.80 30.55 -23.94
N ARG A 95 -10.83 29.96 -24.62
CA ARG A 95 -10.36 28.61 -24.32
C ARG A 95 -9.45 28.51 -23.11
N PHE A 96 -8.90 29.64 -22.68
CA PHE A 96 -8.06 29.73 -21.49
C PHE A 96 -8.85 30.14 -20.24
N ASP A 97 -10.16 30.40 -20.39
CA ASP A 97 -11.09 30.46 -19.27
C ASP A 97 -11.37 29.04 -18.76
N ALA A 98 -11.15 28.83 -17.46
CA ALA A 98 -11.26 27.51 -16.85
C ALA A 98 -12.67 26.93 -16.98
N ASN A 99 -13.71 27.73 -16.77
CA ASN A 99 -15.10 27.28 -16.83
C ASN A 99 -15.48 26.85 -18.25
N ALA A 100 -15.20 27.71 -19.24
CA ALA A 100 -15.48 27.43 -20.64
C ALA A 100 -14.71 26.19 -21.14
N ASN A 101 -13.45 26.04 -20.73
CA ASN A 101 -12.64 24.90 -21.15
C ASN A 101 -13.12 23.58 -20.55
N ILE A 102 -13.42 23.57 -19.25
CA ILE A 102 -13.96 22.39 -18.55
C ILE A 102 -15.34 22.01 -19.12
N ASP A 103 -16.22 22.97 -19.42
CA ASP A 103 -17.50 22.69 -20.11
C ASP A 103 -17.29 21.99 -21.45
N ALA A 104 -16.31 22.44 -22.24
CA ALA A 104 -15.98 21.84 -23.53
C ALA A 104 -15.43 20.42 -23.37
N MET A 105 -14.55 20.23 -22.38
CA MET A 105 -13.95 18.94 -22.02
C MET A 105 -15.03 17.93 -21.60
N ILE A 106 -15.95 18.31 -20.71
CA ILE A 106 -17.06 17.46 -20.24
C ILE A 106 -17.95 17.02 -21.41
N LYS A 107 -18.31 17.95 -22.30
CA LYS A 107 -19.14 17.62 -23.47
C LYS A 107 -18.44 16.66 -24.43
N LEU A 108 -17.13 16.82 -24.62
CA LEU A 108 -16.34 15.88 -25.40
C LEU A 108 -16.30 14.51 -24.71
N TYR A 109 -15.98 14.46 -23.42
CA TYR A 109 -15.96 13.24 -22.62
C TYR A 109 -17.29 12.45 -22.73
N LEU A 110 -18.43 13.13 -22.55
CA LEU A 110 -19.75 12.51 -22.68
C LEU A 110 -20.01 11.94 -24.09
N ASP A 111 -19.64 12.65 -25.16
CA ASP A 111 -19.79 12.15 -26.55
C ASP A 111 -18.93 10.89 -26.78
N LEU A 112 -17.76 10.81 -26.14
CA LEU A 112 -16.87 9.65 -26.23
C LEU A 112 -17.34 8.48 -25.37
N LYS A 113 -17.73 8.71 -24.12
CA LYS A 113 -18.27 7.69 -23.21
C LYS A 113 -19.48 6.99 -23.83
N ASN A 114 -20.44 7.77 -24.33
CA ASN A 114 -21.62 7.22 -25.04
C ASN A 114 -21.26 6.34 -26.24
N LYS A 115 -20.16 6.64 -26.94
CA LYS A 115 -19.68 5.79 -28.04
C LYS A 115 -19.06 4.51 -27.51
N VAL A 116 -18.16 4.60 -26.54
CA VAL A 116 -17.51 3.44 -25.90
C VAL A 116 -18.58 2.46 -25.40
N GLU A 117 -19.58 2.94 -24.67
CA GLU A 117 -20.70 2.14 -24.17
C GLU A 117 -21.53 1.53 -25.31
N LYS A 118 -21.90 2.32 -26.32
CA LYS A 118 -22.69 1.84 -27.47
C LYS A 118 -22.00 0.69 -28.20
N TYR A 119 -20.67 0.65 -28.21
CA TYR A 119 -19.88 -0.40 -28.87
C TYR A 119 -19.37 -1.48 -27.91
N GLY A 120 -19.74 -1.45 -26.63
CA GLY A 120 -19.33 -2.44 -25.62
C GLY A 120 -17.82 -2.46 -25.36
N LEU A 121 -17.15 -1.32 -25.48
CA LEU A 121 -15.72 -1.16 -25.24
C LEU A 121 -15.46 -0.86 -23.75
N SER A 122 -14.25 -1.16 -23.28
CA SER A 122 -13.79 -0.83 -21.92
C SER A 122 -13.51 0.67 -21.75
N ASP A 123 -13.60 1.16 -20.51
CA ASP A 123 -13.40 2.57 -20.13
C ASP A 123 -12.10 3.19 -20.65
N GLU A 124 -11.02 2.41 -20.75
CA GLU A 124 -9.71 2.81 -21.32
C GLU A 124 -9.80 3.33 -22.77
N TYR A 125 -10.86 2.99 -23.51
CA TYR A 125 -11.07 3.52 -24.85
C TYR A 125 -11.59 4.95 -24.87
N ILE A 126 -12.10 5.48 -23.75
CA ILE A 126 -12.56 6.87 -23.68
C ILE A 126 -11.38 7.80 -23.94
N TYR A 127 -10.27 7.62 -23.19
CA TYR A 127 -9.09 8.46 -23.39
C TYR A 127 -8.37 8.17 -24.71
N LYS A 128 -8.34 6.92 -25.18
CA LYS A 128 -7.83 6.59 -26.53
C LYS A 128 -8.49 7.48 -27.59
N LEU A 129 -9.83 7.56 -27.56
CA LEU A 129 -10.58 8.37 -28.54
C LEU A 129 -10.46 9.88 -28.27
N TYR A 130 -10.21 10.28 -27.02
CA TYR A 130 -9.94 11.66 -26.63
C TYR A 130 -8.64 12.15 -27.27
N HIS A 131 -7.57 11.37 -27.11
CA HIS A 131 -6.21 11.69 -27.55
C HIS A 131 -6.00 11.48 -29.06
N ASP A 132 -6.33 10.29 -29.58
CA ASP A 132 -6.05 9.91 -30.98
C ASP A 132 -7.15 10.36 -31.96
N GLY A 133 -8.30 10.75 -31.41
CA GLY A 133 -9.49 11.09 -32.15
C GLY A 133 -10.38 9.89 -32.52
N GLU A 134 -11.64 10.20 -32.81
CA GLU A 134 -12.75 9.24 -32.82
C GLU A 134 -12.70 8.14 -33.90
N GLY A 135 -11.88 8.29 -34.95
CA GLY A 135 -11.77 7.28 -36.00
C GLY A 135 -13.09 6.94 -36.69
N SER A 136 -13.20 5.70 -37.17
CA SER A 136 -14.46 5.05 -37.56
C SER A 136 -14.60 3.76 -36.75
N ILE A 137 -15.66 3.64 -35.96
CA ILE A 137 -15.95 2.41 -35.20
C ILE A 137 -16.86 1.53 -36.07
N LYS A 138 -16.40 0.32 -36.40
CA LYS A 138 -17.17 -0.62 -37.19
C LYS A 138 -18.31 -1.22 -36.36
N PRO A 139 -19.39 -1.72 -37.00
CA PRO A 139 -20.49 -2.41 -36.30
C PRO A 139 -20.07 -3.64 -35.50
N ASP A 140 -18.90 -4.23 -35.80
CA ASP A 140 -18.33 -5.38 -35.10
C ASP A 140 -17.50 -4.99 -33.85
N GLY A 141 -17.48 -3.70 -33.48
CA GLY A 141 -16.71 -3.17 -32.34
C GLY A 141 -15.25 -2.87 -32.67
N SER A 142 -14.75 -3.20 -33.87
CA SER A 142 -13.37 -2.86 -34.24
C SER A 142 -13.23 -1.37 -34.51
N ILE A 143 -12.23 -0.75 -33.86
CA ILE A 143 -11.90 0.66 -34.06
C ILE A 143 -10.96 0.75 -35.25
N ILE A 144 -11.32 1.55 -36.25
CA ILE A 144 -10.37 2.08 -37.23
C ILE A 144 -9.89 3.41 -36.63
N PRO A 145 -8.69 3.49 -36.05
CA PRO A 145 -8.20 4.72 -35.48
C PRO A 145 -8.14 5.78 -36.58
N LYS A 146 -8.54 7.03 -36.28
CA LYS A 146 -8.30 8.12 -37.24
C LYS A 146 -6.79 8.31 -37.42
N TYR A 147 -6.10 8.19 -36.30
CA TYR A 147 -4.66 8.16 -36.11
C TYR A 147 -4.37 7.16 -34.99
N ASP A 148 -3.18 6.61 -34.95
CA ASP A 148 -2.69 5.80 -33.82
C ASP A 148 -1.51 6.57 -33.24
N HIS A 149 -1.77 7.30 -32.15
CA HIS A 149 -0.77 8.11 -31.46
C HIS A 149 -0.43 7.52 -30.09
N GLY A 150 -0.73 6.23 -29.87
CA GLY A 150 -0.48 5.54 -28.61
C GLY A 150 -1.51 5.85 -27.51
N GLY A 151 -2.68 6.41 -27.85
CA GLY A 151 -3.65 6.87 -26.85
C GLY A 151 -4.24 5.76 -25.98
N LEU A 152 -4.23 4.50 -26.43
CA LEU A 152 -4.71 3.37 -25.63
C LEU A 152 -3.71 2.98 -24.55
N ASP A 153 -2.43 2.93 -24.89
CA ASP A 153 -1.37 2.62 -23.93
C ASP A 153 -1.27 3.74 -22.91
N LEU A 154 -1.31 5.00 -23.36
CA LEU A 154 -1.38 6.17 -22.49
C LEU A 154 -2.60 6.12 -21.56
N SER A 155 -3.74 5.64 -22.05
CA SER A 155 -4.92 5.46 -21.20
C SER A 155 -4.69 4.43 -20.10
N LYS A 156 -4.17 3.26 -20.45
CA LYS A 156 -3.96 2.15 -19.52
C LYS A 156 -2.87 2.46 -18.50
N GLU A 157 -1.80 3.10 -18.94
CA GLU A 157 -0.60 3.31 -18.15
C GLU A 157 -0.64 4.58 -17.29
N LYS A 158 -1.35 5.64 -17.75
CA LYS A 158 -1.39 6.93 -17.04
C LYS A 158 -2.78 7.34 -16.58
N VAL A 159 -3.79 7.22 -17.45
CA VAL A 159 -5.12 7.79 -17.17
C VAL A 159 -5.93 6.91 -16.22
N MET A 160 -6.05 5.61 -16.49
CA MET A 160 -6.84 4.70 -15.65
C MET A 160 -6.33 4.61 -14.20
N PRO A 161 -5.01 4.55 -13.93
CA PRO A 161 -4.50 4.64 -12.56
C PRO A 161 -4.91 5.94 -11.87
N LEU A 162 -4.88 7.07 -12.57
CA LEU A 162 -5.36 8.35 -12.04
C LEU A 162 -6.87 8.35 -11.79
N VAL A 163 -7.66 7.74 -12.68
CA VAL A 163 -9.12 7.57 -12.49
C VAL A 163 -9.39 6.86 -11.17
N GLU A 164 -8.71 5.75 -10.90
CA GLU A 164 -8.92 5.01 -9.65
C GLU A 164 -8.46 5.83 -8.41
N LYS A 165 -7.34 6.58 -8.51
CA LYS A 165 -6.90 7.51 -7.45
C LYS A 165 -7.94 8.62 -7.17
N TYR A 166 -8.47 9.27 -8.20
CA TYR A 166 -9.51 10.30 -8.02
C TYR A 166 -10.85 9.73 -7.59
N TYR A 167 -11.20 8.53 -8.03
CA TYR A 167 -12.44 7.87 -7.62
C TYR A 167 -12.40 7.55 -6.12
N ALA A 168 -11.26 7.05 -5.63
CA ALA A 168 -11.04 6.86 -4.20
C ALA A 168 -11.17 8.19 -3.40
N LEU A 169 -10.63 9.29 -3.93
CA LEU A 169 -10.77 10.63 -3.33
C LEU A 169 -12.22 11.12 -3.27
N LEU A 170 -12.94 10.98 -4.38
CA LEU A 170 -14.29 11.54 -4.53
C LEU A 170 -15.37 10.71 -3.84
N SER A 171 -15.18 9.40 -3.79
CA SER A 171 -16.12 8.49 -3.12
C SER A 171 -16.02 8.54 -1.59
N GLN A 172 -15.04 9.28 -1.03
CA GLN A 172 -14.74 9.36 0.41
C GLN A 172 -14.67 7.99 1.11
N ASN A 173 -14.47 6.93 0.32
CA ASN A 173 -14.59 5.57 0.78
C ASN A 173 -13.20 5.04 1.09
N GLU A 174 -12.85 5.06 2.38
CA GLU A 174 -11.78 4.23 2.96
C GLU A 174 -11.90 2.77 2.49
N SER A 175 -13.14 2.33 2.25
CA SER A 175 -13.48 1.04 1.65
C SER A 175 -12.78 0.71 0.33
N SER A 176 -12.46 1.71 -0.51
CA SER A 176 -11.78 1.47 -1.79
C SER A 176 -10.27 1.23 -1.67
N PHE A 177 -9.67 1.56 -0.51
CA PHE A 177 -8.27 1.24 -0.19
C PHE A 177 -8.12 -0.20 0.35
N SER A 178 -9.25 -0.88 0.61
CA SER A 178 -9.34 -2.11 1.41
C SER A 178 -9.06 -3.41 0.65
N SER A 179 -8.85 -3.42 -0.66
CA SER A 179 -8.71 -4.68 -1.41
C SER A 179 -7.25 -5.10 -1.64
N THR A 180 -6.47 -5.33 -0.58
CA THR A 180 -5.36 -6.30 -0.75
C THR A 180 -5.92 -7.71 -0.71
N THR A 181 -6.46 -8.15 -1.85
CA THR A 181 -6.51 -9.58 -2.11
C THR A 181 -5.08 -10.09 -2.04
N PRO A 182 -4.77 -11.11 -1.21
CA PRO A 182 -3.46 -11.74 -1.21
C PRO A 182 -3.06 -12.04 -2.66
N HIS A 183 -1.87 -11.60 -3.09
CA HIS A 183 -1.45 -11.80 -4.47
C HIS A 183 -1.44 -13.31 -4.76
N THR A 184 -2.37 -13.80 -5.58
CA THR A 184 -2.43 -15.22 -5.94
C THR A 184 -2.03 -15.45 -7.38
N HIS A 185 -1.19 -16.44 -7.62
CA HIS A 185 -0.91 -16.99 -8.93
C HIS A 185 -1.79 -18.20 -9.20
N THR A 186 -2.57 -18.19 -10.28
CA THR A 186 -3.28 -19.38 -10.74
C THR A 186 -2.34 -20.24 -11.57
N VAL A 187 -2.02 -21.44 -11.07
CA VAL A 187 -1.11 -22.40 -11.71
C VAL A 187 -1.58 -22.73 -13.13
N GLN A 188 -0.68 -22.56 -14.09
CA GLN A 188 -0.89 -22.87 -15.51
C GLN A 188 -0.19 -24.18 -15.91
N PRO A 189 -0.57 -24.79 -17.06
CA PRO A 189 0.13 -25.96 -17.58
C PRO A 189 1.63 -25.70 -17.74
N GLY A 190 2.47 -26.53 -17.12
CA GLY A 190 3.93 -26.44 -17.19
C GLY A 190 4.59 -25.61 -16.08
N ASP A 191 3.82 -25.04 -15.17
CA ASP A 191 4.34 -24.41 -13.95
C ASP A 191 4.90 -25.45 -12.97
N THR A 192 5.91 -25.01 -12.21
CA THR A 192 6.42 -25.69 -11.02
C THR A 192 6.58 -24.65 -9.92
N LEU A 193 6.60 -25.05 -8.63
CA LEU A 193 6.84 -24.09 -7.55
C LEU A 193 8.13 -23.31 -7.75
N SER A 194 9.20 -23.94 -8.26
CA SER A 194 10.45 -23.24 -8.57
C SER A 194 10.30 -22.18 -9.67
N LYS A 195 9.51 -22.44 -10.71
CA LYS A 195 9.24 -21.47 -11.77
C LYS A 195 8.37 -20.31 -11.28
N ILE A 196 7.36 -20.61 -10.47
CA ILE A 196 6.48 -19.62 -9.84
C ILE A 196 7.30 -18.77 -8.86
N ALA A 197 8.08 -19.40 -7.99
CA ALA A 197 8.94 -18.74 -7.01
C ALA A 197 9.90 -17.77 -7.70
N LYS A 198 10.55 -18.24 -8.77
CA LYS A 198 11.39 -17.42 -9.63
C LYS A 198 10.61 -16.26 -10.24
N ARG A 199 9.45 -16.51 -10.86
CA ARG A 199 8.60 -15.47 -11.48
C ARG A 199 8.28 -14.32 -10.50
N TYR A 200 8.06 -14.65 -9.24
CA TYR A 200 7.62 -13.68 -8.23
C TYR A 200 8.73 -13.23 -7.26
N ASN A 201 10.00 -13.56 -7.53
CA ASN A 201 11.14 -13.23 -6.66
C ASN A 201 10.95 -13.65 -5.20
N VAL A 202 10.42 -14.85 -4.98
CA VAL A 202 10.28 -15.46 -3.65
C VAL A 202 11.02 -16.80 -3.65
N SER A 203 11.41 -17.30 -2.48
CA SER A 203 11.95 -18.67 -2.44
C SER A 203 10.82 -19.69 -2.53
N VAL A 204 11.13 -20.91 -3.01
CA VAL A 204 10.16 -22.03 -2.97
C VAL A 204 9.69 -22.28 -1.54
N GLU A 205 10.62 -22.14 -0.59
CA GLU A 205 10.34 -22.21 0.84
C GLU A 205 9.32 -21.13 1.28
N ASP A 206 9.42 -19.91 0.77
CA ASP A 206 8.45 -18.84 1.05
C ASP A 206 7.09 -19.12 0.44
N LEU A 207 7.04 -19.67 -0.77
CA LEU A 207 5.78 -20.12 -1.36
C LEU A 207 5.13 -21.20 -0.52
N LEU A 208 5.87 -22.20 -0.07
CA LEU A 208 5.33 -23.30 0.72
C LEU A 208 4.82 -22.83 2.08
N ARG A 209 5.52 -21.89 2.73
CA ARG A 209 5.04 -21.27 3.98
C ARG A 209 3.79 -20.44 3.79
N ALA A 210 3.70 -19.67 2.69
CA ALA A 210 2.51 -18.91 2.35
C ALA A 210 1.33 -19.82 1.93
N ASN A 211 1.61 -21.07 1.56
CA ASN A 211 0.63 -22.05 1.09
C ASN A 211 0.79 -23.39 1.85
N PRO A 212 0.57 -23.42 3.18
CA PRO A 212 0.87 -24.59 4.01
C PRO A 212 -0.03 -25.81 3.71
N TRP A 213 -1.06 -25.62 2.87
CA TRP A 213 -1.91 -26.67 2.32
C TRP A 213 -1.21 -27.47 1.20
N ILE A 214 -0.15 -26.94 0.58
CA ILE A 214 0.71 -27.67 -0.36
C ILE A 214 1.61 -28.63 0.43
N LYS A 215 1.15 -29.88 0.59
CA LYS A 215 1.88 -30.90 1.35
C LYS A 215 3.06 -31.51 0.59
N ASN A 216 3.00 -31.52 -0.74
CA ASN A 216 4.07 -32.03 -1.59
C ASN A 216 4.52 -30.94 -2.59
N PRO A 217 5.70 -30.33 -2.41
CA PRO A 217 6.20 -29.26 -3.27
C PRO A 217 6.38 -29.63 -4.75
N ASP A 218 6.56 -30.92 -5.04
CA ASP A 218 6.77 -31.42 -6.40
C ASP A 218 5.46 -31.59 -7.19
N TYR A 219 4.31 -31.43 -6.52
CA TYR A 219 2.99 -31.62 -7.12
C TYR A 219 2.10 -30.41 -6.86
N ILE A 220 1.95 -29.59 -7.92
CA ILE A 220 0.94 -28.53 -8.01
C ILE A 220 0.00 -28.82 -9.18
N GLN A 221 -1.28 -28.47 -9.07
CA GLN A 221 -2.27 -28.72 -10.11
C GLN A 221 -2.67 -27.43 -10.82
N VAL A 222 -2.89 -27.53 -12.13
CA VAL A 222 -3.43 -26.43 -12.94
C VAL A 222 -4.73 -25.93 -12.32
N GLY A 223 -4.88 -24.61 -12.19
CA GLY A 223 -6.02 -23.96 -11.57
C GLY A 223 -5.87 -23.69 -10.07
N TRP A 224 -4.89 -24.28 -9.39
CA TRP A 224 -4.59 -23.93 -8.00
C TRP A 224 -4.22 -22.46 -7.87
N LYS A 225 -4.77 -21.77 -6.86
CA LYS A 225 -4.39 -20.41 -6.52
C LYS A 225 -3.30 -20.43 -5.45
N ILE A 226 -2.07 -20.12 -5.85
CA ILE A 226 -0.90 -20.08 -4.97
C ILE A 226 -0.70 -18.65 -4.48
N LYS A 227 -0.79 -18.42 -3.17
CA LYS A 227 -0.46 -17.14 -2.53
C LYS A 227 1.02 -16.83 -2.71
N ILE A 228 1.31 -15.64 -3.20
CA ILE A 228 2.64 -15.13 -3.45
C ILE A 228 2.95 -14.10 -2.36
N PRO A 229 3.93 -14.35 -1.49
CA PRO A 229 4.28 -13.41 -0.43
C PRO A 229 4.97 -12.17 -1.01
N GLY A 230 4.43 -10.98 -0.71
CA GLY A 230 5.04 -9.69 -1.07
C GLY A 230 6.27 -9.34 -0.21
N TYR A 231 6.90 -8.20 -0.47
CA TYR A 231 8.05 -7.75 0.33
C TYR A 231 7.69 -7.54 1.81
N ALA A 232 6.47 -7.08 2.10
CA ALA A 232 5.99 -6.89 3.47
C ALA A 232 6.06 -8.19 4.29
N GLU A 233 5.72 -9.33 3.68
CA GLU A 233 5.83 -10.66 4.32
C GLU A 233 7.28 -11.06 4.55
N LYS A 234 8.17 -10.68 3.65
CA LYS A 234 9.61 -10.91 3.84
C LYS A 234 10.12 -10.11 5.06
N VAL A 235 9.65 -8.87 5.25
CA VAL A 235 9.96 -8.05 6.43
C VAL A 235 9.47 -8.74 7.71
N ARG A 236 8.18 -9.10 7.79
CA ARG A 236 7.61 -9.82 8.94
C ARG A 236 8.35 -11.11 9.25
N ARG A 237 8.65 -11.91 8.23
CA ARG A 237 9.40 -13.16 8.37
C ARG A 237 10.77 -12.95 8.98
N ASN A 238 11.48 -11.89 8.58
CA ASN A 238 12.78 -11.57 9.16
C ASN A 238 12.66 -11.36 10.68
N LEU A 239 11.51 -10.88 11.17
CA LEU A 239 11.23 -10.68 12.61
C LEU A 239 10.72 -11.93 13.35
N ARG A 240 10.33 -13.00 12.65
CA ARG A 240 9.85 -14.27 13.25
C ARG A 240 8.64 -14.12 14.18
N GLU A 241 7.74 -13.22 13.86
CA GLU A 241 6.54 -12.94 14.65
C GLU A 241 5.54 -14.11 14.65
N GLY A 242 4.88 -14.34 15.79
CA GLY A 242 3.79 -15.31 15.95
C GLY A 242 2.41 -14.65 15.82
N THR A 243 1.36 -15.46 15.62
CA THR A 243 -0.03 -14.99 15.52
C THR A 243 -0.57 -14.58 16.88
N ARG A 244 -1.21 -13.41 16.97
CA ARG A 244 -1.89 -12.94 18.18
C ARG A 244 -3.35 -13.37 18.17
N ARG A 245 -3.91 -13.52 19.37
CA ARG A 245 -5.35 -13.66 19.56
C ARG A 245 -5.91 -12.56 20.46
N ILE A 246 -7.10 -12.07 20.15
CA ILE A 246 -7.83 -11.10 20.96
C ILE A 246 -9.27 -11.59 21.11
N ASP A 247 -9.88 -11.25 22.25
CA ASP A 247 -10.88 -12.09 22.90
C ASP A 247 -12.24 -11.40 23.05
N PRO A 248 -13.02 -11.12 21.98
CA PRO A 248 -14.39 -10.67 22.11
C PRO A 248 -15.35 -11.78 22.58
N LEU A 249 -16.50 -11.37 23.13
CA LEU A 249 -17.58 -12.27 23.54
C LEU A 249 -18.55 -12.55 22.39
N VAL A 250 -18.79 -13.83 22.09
CA VAL A 250 -19.68 -14.32 21.02
C VAL A 250 -20.92 -14.98 21.64
N ILE A 251 -22.07 -14.84 21.00
CA ILE A 251 -23.33 -15.50 21.35
C ILE A 251 -23.72 -16.45 20.22
N ASP A 252 -24.01 -17.69 20.60
CA ASP A 252 -24.63 -18.71 19.75
C ASP A 252 -26.11 -18.33 19.53
N LEU A 253 -26.49 -18.02 18.29
CA LEU A 253 -27.82 -17.49 18.01
C LEU A 253 -28.85 -18.54 17.61
N ASP A 254 -28.44 -19.63 16.98
CA ASP A 254 -29.33 -20.67 16.46
C ASP A 254 -29.38 -21.95 17.33
N GLY A 255 -28.48 -22.07 18.30
CA GLY A 255 -28.46 -23.08 19.35
C GLY A 255 -27.72 -24.36 18.99
N ASP A 256 -26.89 -24.36 17.94
CA ASP A 256 -26.09 -25.54 17.56
C ASP A 256 -24.61 -25.50 18.04
N GLY A 257 -24.24 -24.41 18.70
CA GLY A 257 -22.93 -24.16 19.28
C GLY A 257 -22.27 -22.90 18.68
N ILE A 258 -21.15 -22.49 19.24
CA ILE A 258 -20.38 -21.36 18.67
C ILE A 258 -19.53 -21.83 17.50
N GLU A 259 -19.66 -21.14 16.37
CA GLU A 259 -19.00 -21.49 15.12
C GLU A 259 -18.10 -20.36 14.60
N LEU A 260 -16.88 -20.71 14.19
CA LEU A 260 -15.84 -19.75 13.84
C LEU A 260 -15.23 -20.03 12.46
N VAL A 261 -14.97 -18.95 11.72
CA VAL A 261 -14.32 -18.94 10.40
C VAL A 261 -12.80 -18.81 10.55
N ASP A 262 -12.05 -19.71 9.92
CA ASP A 262 -10.57 -19.64 9.84
C ASP A 262 -10.15 -18.35 9.15
N ILE A 263 -9.11 -17.68 9.66
CA ILE A 263 -8.55 -16.45 9.07
C ILE A 263 -8.24 -16.60 7.59
N LYS A 264 -7.91 -17.80 7.08
CA LYS A 264 -7.63 -18.07 5.67
C LYS A 264 -8.86 -17.90 4.79
N GLU A 265 -10.02 -18.32 5.28
CA GLU A 265 -11.30 -18.26 4.58
C GLU A 265 -12.04 -16.94 4.84
N SER A 266 -11.84 -16.33 6.01
CA SER A 266 -12.46 -15.08 6.42
C SER A 266 -12.09 -13.89 5.52
N THR A 267 -13.07 -13.12 5.06
CA THR A 267 -12.84 -11.83 4.39
C THR A 267 -12.87 -10.65 5.34
N ALA A 268 -13.21 -10.87 6.60
CA ALA A 268 -13.40 -9.82 7.58
C ALA A 268 -12.11 -9.07 7.89
N MET A 269 -12.22 -7.75 7.93
CA MET A 269 -11.14 -6.85 8.33
C MET A 269 -11.61 -5.96 9.48
N PHE A 270 -11.10 -6.19 10.69
CA PHE A 270 -11.56 -5.51 11.89
C PHE A 270 -10.43 -5.15 12.86
N ASP A 271 -10.59 -4.07 13.64
CA ASP A 271 -9.60 -3.64 14.63
C ASP A 271 -9.89 -4.24 16.02
N LEU A 272 -9.56 -5.51 16.18
CA LEU A 272 -9.62 -6.17 17.49
C LEU A 272 -8.57 -5.62 18.47
N SER A 273 -7.60 -4.83 18.01
CA SER A 273 -6.52 -4.31 18.86
C SER A 273 -6.78 -2.91 19.43
N GLY A 274 -7.77 -2.18 18.90
CA GLY A 274 -7.99 -0.77 19.20
C GLY A 274 -6.84 0.14 18.72
N SER A 275 -6.09 -0.29 17.70
CA SER A 275 -4.92 0.43 17.19
C SER A 275 -5.26 1.59 16.26
N GLY A 276 -6.50 1.66 15.75
CA GLY A 276 -6.87 2.49 14.60
C GLY A 276 -6.54 1.85 13.25
N PHE A 277 -6.25 0.55 13.23
CA PHE A 277 -5.98 -0.23 12.03
C PHE A 277 -6.79 -1.51 12.05
N ALA A 278 -7.64 -1.69 11.03
CA ALA A 278 -8.36 -2.93 10.84
C ALA A 278 -7.45 -3.97 10.19
N ASN A 279 -7.46 -5.20 10.72
CA ASN A 279 -6.59 -6.30 10.30
C ASN A 279 -7.42 -7.46 9.79
N ARG A 280 -6.81 -8.35 8.99
CA ARG A 280 -7.48 -9.61 8.66
C ARG A 280 -7.62 -10.44 9.92
N VAL A 281 -8.81 -10.94 10.16
CA VAL A 281 -9.16 -11.67 11.38
C VAL A 281 -9.85 -12.97 11.02
N GLY A 282 -9.57 -14.04 11.79
CA GLY A 282 -10.55 -15.11 11.94
C GLY A 282 -11.84 -14.51 12.50
N TRP A 283 -12.98 -15.09 12.16
CA TRP A 283 -14.26 -14.42 12.38
C TRP A 283 -15.32 -15.34 12.95
N VAL A 284 -16.40 -14.75 13.45
CA VAL A 284 -17.60 -15.50 13.83
C VAL A 284 -18.34 -15.94 12.55
N SER A 285 -18.94 -17.13 12.55
CA SER A 285 -19.80 -17.53 11.43
C SER A 285 -21.05 -16.65 11.34
N SER A 286 -21.68 -16.59 10.16
CA SER A 286 -22.81 -15.68 9.87
C SER A 286 -24.08 -15.96 10.67
N ASP A 287 -24.17 -17.14 11.28
CA ASP A 287 -25.24 -17.67 12.14
C ASP A 287 -25.26 -16.94 13.48
N ASP A 288 -24.07 -16.71 14.02
CA ASP A 288 -23.75 -16.24 15.37
C ASP A 288 -23.45 -14.74 15.40
N GLY A 289 -23.15 -14.19 16.58
CA GLY A 289 -22.80 -12.77 16.65
C GLY A 289 -22.04 -12.33 17.89
N PHE A 290 -21.39 -11.18 17.79
CA PHE A 290 -20.66 -10.56 18.90
C PHE A 290 -21.61 -9.85 19.86
N LEU A 291 -21.44 -10.03 21.16
CA LEU A 291 -22.05 -9.13 22.15
C LEU A 291 -21.29 -7.80 22.14
N VAL A 292 -22.03 -6.71 21.94
CA VAL A 292 -21.45 -5.37 21.81
C VAL A 292 -22.23 -4.34 22.63
N LEU A 293 -21.55 -3.23 22.93
CA LEU A 293 -22.12 -2.03 23.51
C LEU A 293 -21.69 -0.84 22.66
N ASP A 294 -22.61 -0.35 21.83
CA ASP A 294 -22.46 0.87 21.02
C ASP A 294 -22.43 2.08 21.97
N LYS A 295 -21.23 2.49 22.38
CA LYS A 295 -21.04 3.50 23.44
C LYS A 295 -21.30 4.91 22.91
N ASN A 296 -21.05 5.12 21.63
CA ASN A 296 -21.12 6.43 20.99
C ASN A 296 -22.49 6.67 20.30
N ASN A 297 -23.32 5.64 20.15
CA ASN A 297 -24.63 5.63 19.49
C ASN A 297 -24.60 6.01 18.00
N ASP A 298 -23.52 5.68 17.29
CA ASP A 298 -23.39 5.87 15.84
C ASP A 298 -23.89 4.66 15.03
N ASN A 299 -24.36 3.60 15.70
CA ASN A 299 -24.78 2.33 15.12
C ASN A 299 -23.68 1.64 14.29
N ARG A 300 -22.41 1.86 14.63
CA ARG A 300 -21.27 1.21 14.01
C ARG A 300 -20.30 0.73 15.08
N ILE A 301 -19.99 -0.56 15.04
CA ILE A 301 -18.94 -1.12 15.88
C ILE A 301 -17.65 -1.04 15.07
N LYS A 302 -16.68 -0.23 15.52
CA LYS A 302 -15.46 0.07 14.74
C LYS A 302 -14.22 -0.67 15.21
N ASP A 303 -14.17 -0.98 16.50
CA ASP A 303 -13.04 -1.64 17.15
C ASP A 303 -13.46 -2.34 18.45
N ILE A 304 -12.49 -3.00 19.09
CA ILE A 304 -12.67 -3.74 20.35
C ILE A 304 -13.21 -2.90 21.51
N SER A 305 -13.12 -1.56 21.47
CA SER A 305 -13.56 -0.70 22.57
C SER A 305 -15.08 -0.70 22.78
N GLU A 306 -15.84 -1.14 21.78
CA GLU A 306 -17.30 -1.31 21.81
C GLU A 306 -17.71 -2.79 21.93
N MET A 307 -16.74 -3.68 22.10
CA MET A 307 -16.93 -5.11 22.34
C MET A 307 -16.62 -5.46 23.80
N PHE A 308 -16.91 -6.71 24.20
CA PHE A 308 -16.56 -7.23 25.52
C PHE A 308 -15.34 -8.13 25.44
N GLY A 309 -14.23 -7.69 26.05
CA GLY A 309 -12.96 -8.41 26.17
C GLY A 309 -11.80 -7.62 25.58
N ASN A 310 -10.56 -7.99 25.92
CA ASN A 310 -9.34 -7.42 25.35
C ASN A 310 -8.14 -8.36 25.56
N ALA A 311 -6.94 -7.91 25.18
CA ALA A 311 -5.70 -8.70 25.29
C ALA A 311 -5.29 -9.15 26.71
N THR A 312 -5.94 -8.62 27.77
CA THR A 312 -5.57 -8.86 29.18
C THR A 312 -6.75 -9.23 30.07
N GLN A 313 -7.98 -9.14 29.58
CA GLN A 313 -9.20 -9.35 30.36
C GLN A 313 -10.28 -10.03 29.50
N SER A 314 -10.89 -11.11 30.01
CA SER A 314 -11.95 -11.82 29.29
C SER A 314 -13.23 -11.00 29.19
N GLY A 315 -14.02 -11.27 28.16
CA GLY A 315 -15.30 -10.63 27.89
C GLY A 315 -16.31 -10.82 29.02
N PHE A 316 -16.39 -12.01 29.62
CA PHE A 316 -17.24 -12.26 30.78
C PHE A 316 -16.81 -11.44 32.01
N ALA A 317 -15.50 -11.31 32.26
CA ALA A 317 -15.00 -10.48 33.34
C ALA A 317 -15.35 -9.00 33.14
N MET A 318 -15.27 -8.50 31.91
CA MET A 318 -15.69 -7.14 31.57
C MET A 318 -17.21 -6.95 31.70
N LEU A 319 -17.99 -7.93 31.23
CA LEU A 319 -19.45 -7.89 31.30
C LEU A 319 -19.95 -7.93 32.76
N SER A 320 -19.26 -8.67 33.63
CA SER A 320 -19.60 -8.77 35.07
C SER A 320 -19.56 -7.44 35.82
N LEU A 321 -18.85 -6.43 35.30
CA LEU A 321 -18.81 -5.10 35.88
C LEU A 321 -20.16 -4.37 35.79
N TYR A 322 -21.06 -4.84 34.93
CA TYR A 322 -22.39 -4.28 34.73
C TYR A 322 -23.50 -5.03 35.48
N ASP A 323 -23.17 -6.09 36.23
CA ASP A 323 -24.10 -6.77 37.13
C ASP A 323 -24.29 -5.92 38.39
N THR A 324 -25.27 -5.03 38.33
CA THR A 324 -25.50 -4.00 39.35
C THR A 324 -26.18 -4.55 40.59
N ASN A 325 -27.01 -5.58 40.42
CA ASN A 325 -27.75 -6.22 41.50
C ASN A 325 -26.98 -7.42 42.13
N ARG A 326 -25.88 -7.85 41.49
CA ARG A 326 -24.95 -8.91 41.89
C ARG A 326 -25.59 -10.29 42.00
N ASP A 327 -26.51 -10.61 41.11
CA ASP A 327 -27.17 -11.91 41.07
C ASP A 327 -26.50 -12.91 40.10
N GLY A 328 -25.42 -12.50 39.44
CA GLY A 328 -24.59 -13.37 38.60
C GLY A 328 -25.09 -13.50 37.16
N ARG A 329 -25.96 -12.59 36.72
CA ARG A 329 -26.48 -12.50 35.35
C ARG A 329 -26.58 -11.04 34.93
N ILE A 330 -26.61 -10.81 33.63
CA ILE A 330 -26.96 -9.53 33.02
C ILE A 330 -28.35 -9.67 32.43
N ASP A 331 -29.32 -9.00 33.04
CA ASP A 331 -30.73 -9.09 32.66
C ASP A 331 -31.46 -7.73 32.76
N ALA A 332 -32.79 -7.72 32.62
CA ALA A 332 -33.59 -6.49 32.66
C ALA A 332 -33.50 -5.70 33.98
N PHE A 333 -32.91 -6.26 35.05
CA PHE A 333 -32.62 -5.54 36.30
C PHE A 333 -31.31 -4.76 36.27
N ASP A 334 -30.51 -4.89 35.20
CA ASP A 334 -29.28 -4.13 34.99
C ASP A 334 -29.48 -3.03 33.94
N ASP A 335 -29.05 -1.80 34.27
CA ASP A 335 -29.22 -0.63 33.41
C ASP A 335 -28.57 -0.78 32.02
N VAL A 336 -27.50 -1.59 31.92
CA VAL A 336 -26.79 -1.85 30.66
C VAL A 336 -27.62 -2.69 29.69
N PHE A 337 -28.51 -3.56 30.18
CA PHE A 337 -29.10 -4.65 29.40
C PHE A 337 -29.87 -4.15 28.18
N LYS A 338 -30.63 -3.06 28.34
CA LYS A 338 -31.39 -2.42 27.26
C LYS A 338 -30.53 -1.78 26.16
N ASN A 339 -29.25 -1.54 26.45
CA ASN A 339 -28.30 -0.92 25.52
C ASN A 339 -27.36 -1.96 24.86
N LEU A 340 -27.35 -3.20 25.37
CA LEU A 340 -26.60 -4.28 24.75
C LEU A 340 -27.24 -4.65 23.42
N LYS A 341 -26.37 -4.92 22.44
CA LYS A 341 -26.74 -5.40 21.12
C LYS A 341 -25.93 -6.65 20.79
N VAL A 342 -26.41 -7.42 19.81
CA VAL A 342 -25.60 -8.43 19.13
C VAL A 342 -25.34 -7.95 17.71
N TRP A 343 -24.07 -7.98 17.31
CA TRP A 343 -23.66 -7.78 15.93
C TRP A 343 -23.53 -9.13 15.23
N GLN A 344 -24.50 -9.42 14.35
CA GLN A 344 -24.47 -10.58 13.46
C GLN A 344 -24.06 -10.10 12.06
N ASP A 345 -22.76 -10.19 11.78
CA ASP A 345 -22.17 -9.89 10.47
C ASP A 345 -22.50 -11.02 9.48
N ARG A 346 -23.42 -10.76 8.55
CA ARG A 346 -24.00 -11.81 7.69
C ARG A 346 -23.21 -12.06 6.42
N ASP A 347 -22.51 -11.05 5.92
CA ASP A 347 -21.68 -11.18 4.73
C ASP A 347 -20.20 -11.43 5.06
N GLY A 348 -19.82 -11.29 6.34
CA GLY A 348 -18.50 -11.62 6.85
C GLY A 348 -17.44 -10.63 6.39
N ASP A 349 -17.82 -9.36 6.16
CA ASP A 349 -16.91 -8.31 5.70
C ASP A 349 -16.22 -7.57 6.87
N GLY A 350 -16.67 -7.80 8.10
CA GLY A 350 -16.14 -7.18 9.32
C GLY A 350 -16.62 -5.74 9.52
N ARG A 351 -17.73 -5.33 8.88
CA ARG A 351 -18.33 -4.01 9.03
C ARG A 351 -19.75 -4.14 9.56
N THR A 352 -20.19 -3.09 10.23
CA THR A 352 -21.57 -3.03 10.70
C THR A 352 -22.46 -2.44 9.62
N ASP A 353 -23.36 -3.26 9.08
CA ASP A 353 -24.37 -2.82 8.12
C ASP A 353 -25.76 -2.60 8.71
N GLU A 354 -26.64 -1.97 7.92
CA GLU A 354 -28.05 -1.83 8.27
C GLU A 354 -28.67 -3.21 8.52
N ARG A 355 -29.22 -3.42 9.73
CA ARG A 355 -29.90 -4.65 10.22
C ARG A 355 -28.98 -5.74 10.76
N GLU A 356 -27.67 -5.52 10.82
CA GLU A 356 -26.74 -6.47 11.44
C GLU A 356 -26.61 -6.28 12.96
N LEU A 357 -26.82 -5.06 13.45
CA LEU A 357 -26.98 -4.79 14.88
C LEU A 357 -28.42 -5.04 15.33
N LYS A 358 -28.57 -5.96 16.28
CA LYS A 358 -29.86 -6.37 16.84
C LYS A 358 -29.90 -6.15 18.34
N ASN A 359 -31.04 -5.69 18.84
CA ASN A 359 -31.23 -5.56 20.28
C ASN A 359 -31.46 -6.94 20.91
N LEU A 360 -31.07 -7.14 22.17
CA LEU A 360 -31.26 -8.44 22.86
C LEU A 360 -32.73 -8.90 22.85
N ALA A 361 -33.67 -7.97 23.05
CA ALA A 361 -35.10 -8.27 23.01
C ALA A 361 -35.60 -8.73 21.63
N GLU A 362 -35.01 -8.26 20.53
CA GLU A 362 -35.34 -8.70 19.17
C GLU A 362 -34.90 -10.13 18.90
N LEU A 363 -33.82 -10.55 19.56
CA LEU A 363 -33.29 -11.91 19.54
C LEU A 363 -33.96 -12.84 20.57
N GLY A 364 -34.89 -12.31 21.38
CA GLY A 364 -35.52 -13.04 22.47
C GLY A 364 -34.54 -13.42 23.58
N ILE A 365 -33.43 -12.71 23.73
CA ILE A 365 -32.47 -12.92 24.81
C ILE A 365 -33.01 -12.26 26.08
N LYS A 366 -33.16 -13.06 27.13
CA LYS A 366 -33.73 -12.66 28.42
C LYS A 366 -32.66 -12.37 29.48
N ALA A 367 -31.60 -13.18 29.51
CA ALA A 367 -30.49 -13.01 30.45
C ALA A 367 -29.20 -13.63 29.90
N ILE A 368 -28.05 -13.07 30.27
CA ILE A 368 -26.72 -13.64 30.00
C ILE A 368 -26.11 -14.03 31.34
N ASN A 369 -25.84 -15.31 31.55
CA ASN A 369 -25.30 -15.81 32.82
C ASN A 369 -23.78 -15.63 32.87
N LEU A 370 -23.27 -15.13 34.00
CA LEU A 370 -21.85 -14.80 34.19
C LEU A 370 -21.02 -15.95 34.75
N ASN A 371 -21.66 -17.05 35.15
CA ASN A 371 -20.95 -18.28 35.54
C ASN A 371 -20.46 -19.01 34.29
N THR A 372 -19.14 -19.17 34.18
CA THR A 372 -18.50 -19.77 33.00
C THR A 372 -17.80 -21.09 33.33
N THR A 373 -17.59 -21.90 32.30
CA THR A 373 -16.70 -23.06 32.30
C THR A 373 -15.54 -22.80 31.37
N HIS A 374 -14.31 -23.04 31.83
CA HIS A 374 -13.12 -22.91 31.00
C HIS A 374 -13.03 -24.02 29.96
N THR A 375 -12.62 -23.67 28.75
CA THR A 375 -12.49 -24.58 27.59
C THR A 375 -11.15 -24.38 26.88
N ASN A 376 -10.85 -25.25 25.93
CA ASN A 376 -9.69 -25.13 25.04
C ASN A 376 -10.05 -25.67 23.65
N ILE A 377 -11.20 -25.22 23.13
CA ILE A 377 -11.72 -25.67 21.83
C ILE A 377 -11.04 -24.81 20.77
N ASN A 378 -10.33 -25.43 19.83
CA ASN A 378 -9.72 -24.73 18.70
C ASN A 378 -10.54 -25.00 17.43
N GLN A 379 -10.90 -23.93 16.71
CA GLN A 379 -11.59 -23.98 15.42
C GLN A 379 -10.88 -23.03 14.45
N GLY A 380 -10.23 -23.57 13.40
CA GLY A 380 -9.64 -22.74 12.34
C GLY A 380 -8.57 -21.73 12.78
N GLY A 381 -7.82 -22.03 13.86
CA GLY A 381 -6.84 -21.09 14.42
C GLY A 381 -7.40 -20.13 15.47
N ASN A 382 -8.73 -20.05 15.61
CA ASN A 382 -9.42 -19.38 16.71
C ASN A 382 -9.61 -20.33 17.91
N GLN A 383 -9.86 -19.79 19.09
CA GLN A 383 -10.01 -20.59 20.32
C GLN A 383 -11.11 -20.09 21.23
N ILE A 384 -12.02 -20.98 21.62
CA ILE A 384 -13.04 -20.72 22.65
C ILE A 384 -12.43 -21.09 24.01
N THR A 385 -12.24 -20.09 24.87
CA THR A 385 -11.54 -20.22 26.15
C THR A 385 -12.46 -20.30 27.37
N GLU A 386 -13.68 -19.77 27.26
CA GLU A 386 -14.72 -19.87 28.27
C GLU A 386 -16.09 -19.99 27.61
N ILE A 387 -17.01 -20.76 28.21
CA ILE A 387 -18.41 -20.85 27.79
C ILE A 387 -19.33 -20.59 29.00
N GLY A 388 -20.30 -19.70 28.83
CA GLY A 388 -21.44 -19.45 29.71
C GLY A 388 -22.77 -19.76 29.00
N SER A 389 -23.90 -19.50 29.65
CA SER A 389 -25.23 -19.72 29.08
C SER A 389 -26.02 -18.42 28.88
N VAL A 390 -26.89 -18.42 27.88
CA VAL A 390 -27.82 -17.33 27.57
C VAL A 390 -29.23 -17.90 27.63
N GLU A 391 -30.09 -17.29 28.45
CA GLU A 391 -31.50 -17.67 28.58
C GLU A 391 -32.33 -16.92 27.53
N LYS A 392 -33.18 -17.63 26.80
CA LYS A 392 -34.16 -17.05 25.87
C LYS A 392 -35.54 -16.90 26.53
N GLU A 393 -36.35 -15.98 26.02
CA GLU A 393 -37.71 -15.70 26.49
C GLU A 393 -38.68 -16.89 26.34
N ASP A 394 -38.40 -17.79 25.39
CA ASP A 394 -39.17 -19.03 25.19
C ASP A 394 -38.78 -20.15 26.17
N GLY A 395 -37.81 -19.89 27.07
CA GLY A 395 -37.32 -20.82 28.08
C GLY A 395 -36.23 -21.77 27.57
N THR A 396 -35.78 -21.65 26.32
CA THR A 396 -34.59 -22.35 25.82
C THR A 396 -33.32 -21.66 26.31
N GLU A 397 -32.21 -22.41 26.32
CA GLU A 397 -30.87 -21.87 26.61
C GLU A 397 -29.96 -22.07 25.39
N THR A 398 -29.07 -21.12 25.17
CA THR A 398 -27.98 -21.18 24.19
C THR A 398 -26.66 -20.80 24.87
N GLN A 399 -25.56 -20.73 24.11
CA GLN A 399 -24.23 -20.46 24.63
C GLN A 399 -23.79 -19.00 24.41
N ALA A 400 -22.96 -18.51 25.33
CA ALA A 400 -22.08 -17.40 25.07
C ALA A 400 -20.65 -17.86 25.32
N GLY A 401 -19.68 -17.35 24.57
CA GLY A 401 -18.29 -17.80 24.65
C GLY A 401 -17.30 -16.65 24.56
N ASN A 402 -16.23 -16.75 25.34
CA ASN A 402 -15.06 -15.90 25.15
C ASN A 402 -14.17 -16.51 24.07
N VAL A 403 -13.95 -15.78 22.98
CA VAL A 403 -13.31 -16.32 21.77
C VAL A 403 -12.08 -15.53 21.38
N ASN A 404 -10.94 -16.21 21.40
CA ASN A 404 -9.63 -15.70 21.02
C ASN A 404 -9.46 -15.84 19.49
N PHE A 405 -9.66 -14.77 18.72
CA PHE A 405 -9.56 -14.78 17.25
C PHE A 405 -8.14 -14.59 16.75
N GLU A 406 -7.70 -15.42 15.79
CA GLU A 406 -6.44 -15.23 15.10
C GLU A 406 -6.48 -13.96 14.24
N LEU A 407 -5.41 -13.17 14.20
CA LEU A 407 -5.33 -11.96 13.38
C LEU A 407 -3.98 -11.81 12.68
N ASP A 408 -3.99 -11.20 11.49
CA ASP A 408 -2.81 -10.84 10.69
C ASP A 408 -2.62 -9.33 10.68
N ARG A 409 -1.66 -8.83 11.47
CA ARG A 409 -1.42 -7.39 11.63
C ARG A 409 -0.73 -6.73 10.45
N LEU A 410 -0.02 -7.50 9.64
CA LEU A 410 0.80 -6.94 8.57
C LEU A 410 -0.08 -6.30 7.51
N TYR A 411 -1.13 -7.01 7.10
CA TYR A 411 -2.11 -6.49 6.14
C TYR A 411 -3.21 -5.79 6.92
N SER A 412 -3.15 -4.47 6.89
CA SER A 412 -4.07 -3.60 7.58
C SER A 412 -4.55 -2.49 6.67
N TYR A 413 -5.62 -1.83 7.07
CA TYR A 413 -5.95 -0.51 6.58
C TYR A 413 -6.28 0.42 7.75
N TYR A 414 -6.06 1.71 7.54
CA TYR A 414 -6.42 2.73 8.51
C TYR A 414 -7.94 2.87 8.56
N ASN A 415 -8.56 2.58 9.69
CA ASN A 415 -10.02 2.43 9.82
C ASN A 415 -10.70 3.61 10.53
N ARG A 416 -10.08 4.80 10.49
CA ARG A 416 -10.63 6.01 11.07
C ARG A 416 -10.90 7.02 9.97
N GLU A 417 -11.92 7.84 10.20
CA GLU A 417 -12.33 8.90 9.29
C GLU A 417 -11.17 9.81 8.88
N VAL A 418 -10.91 9.89 7.57
CA VAL A 418 -9.94 10.83 6.98
C VAL A 418 -10.56 11.62 5.83
N ILE A 419 -10.37 12.94 5.88
CA ILE A 419 -10.56 13.82 4.73
C ILE A 419 -9.25 13.85 3.96
N LEU A 420 -9.24 13.29 2.76
CA LEU A 420 -8.04 13.27 1.92
C LEU A 420 -7.72 14.68 1.41
N ASN A 421 -6.45 15.07 1.49
CA ASN A 421 -5.97 16.37 1.03
C ASN A 421 -5.83 16.34 -0.51
N PRO A 422 -6.49 17.25 -1.26
CA PRO A 422 -6.48 17.25 -2.72
C PRO A 422 -5.09 17.52 -3.33
N GLU A 423 -4.12 18.00 -2.55
CA GLU A 423 -2.73 18.20 -2.98
C GLU A 423 -1.93 16.90 -3.09
N ILE A 424 -2.41 15.78 -2.54
CA ILE A 424 -1.75 14.47 -2.70
C ILE A 424 -1.86 13.92 -4.12
N VAL A 425 -2.70 14.53 -4.95
CA VAL A 425 -2.87 14.21 -6.35
C VAL A 425 -1.61 14.55 -7.14
N GLY A 426 -1.04 13.55 -7.81
CA GLY A 426 0.22 13.69 -8.54
C GLY A 426 1.46 13.53 -7.67
N LEU A 427 1.27 13.26 -6.37
CA LEU A 427 2.32 12.79 -5.50
C LEU A 427 2.29 11.25 -5.43
N PRO A 428 3.39 10.63 -4.98
CA PRO A 428 3.49 9.19 -4.87
C PRO A 428 2.48 8.65 -3.87
N TRP A 429 1.67 7.70 -4.33
CA TRP A 429 0.83 6.85 -3.50
C TRP A 429 1.63 5.59 -3.25
N VAL A 430 1.91 5.28 -2.00
CA VAL A 430 2.63 4.07 -1.58
C VAL A 430 1.81 3.41 -0.48
N LYS A 431 1.58 2.10 -0.62
CA LYS A 431 0.80 1.33 0.35
C LYS A 431 1.49 1.27 1.71
N GLY A 432 0.73 1.49 2.78
CA GLY A 432 1.10 1.28 4.16
C GLY A 432 0.84 -0.16 4.61
N TYR A 433 1.52 -0.57 5.68
CA TYR A 433 1.38 -1.90 6.30
C TYR A 433 1.43 -1.76 7.82
N GLY A 434 0.89 -2.74 8.53
CA GLY A 434 0.94 -2.75 9.99
C GLY A 434 0.17 -1.57 10.60
N PHE A 435 0.89 -0.71 11.31
CA PHE A 435 0.39 0.54 11.88
C PHE A 435 0.89 1.78 11.10
N MET A 436 1.23 1.61 9.83
CA MET A 436 1.48 2.71 8.90
C MET A 436 0.26 2.86 7.99
N PRO A 437 -0.43 4.01 7.99
CA PRO A 437 -1.52 4.26 7.04
C PRO A 437 -0.95 4.35 5.63
N ASP A 438 -1.75 4.19 4.57
CA ASP A 438 -1.28 4.45 3.22
C ASP A 438 -0.70 5.88 3.12
N LEU A 439 0.40 6.07 2.39
CA LEU A 439 1.06 7.38 2.28
C LEU A 439 0.12 8.54 1.91
N PRO A 440 -0.85 8.40 0.98
CA PRO A 440 -1.86 9.45 0.74
C PRO A 440 -2.69 9.81 1.97
N ILE A 441 -3.08 8.83 2.78
CA ILE A 441 -3.80 9.05 4.05
C ILE A 441 -2.88 9.79 5.02
N ALA A 442 -1.63 9.33 5.17
CA ALA A 442 -0.65 9.96 6.04
C ALA A 442 -0.37 11.43 5.69
N MET A 443 -0.12 11.73 4.41
CA MET A 443 0.09 13.10 3.91
C MET A 443 -1.14 13.99 4.10
N SER A 444 -2.34 13.41 4.08
CA SER A 444 -3.58 14.16 4.31
C SER A 444 -3.74 14.58 5.78
N MET A 445 -3.19 13.79 6.70
CA MET A 445 -3.22 14.07 8.14
C MET A 445 -2.00 14.85 8.64
N ASP A 446 -0.94 14.98 7.82
CA ASP A 446 0.32 15.61 8.21
C ASP A 446 0.89 16.48 7.09
N GLU A 447 0.69 17.80 7.22
CA GLU A 447 1.20 18.81 6.26
C GLU A 447 2.73 18.80 6.15
N THR A 448 3.45 18.44 7.22
CA THR A 448 4.92 18.34 7.18
C THR A 448 5.33 17.16 6.30
N LEU A 449 4.69 16.00 6.48
CA LEU A 449 4.93 14.83 5.64
C LEU A 449 4.59 15.12 4.17
N LEU A 450 3.46 15.79 3.91
CA LEU A 450 3.07 16.23 2.57
C LEU A 450 4.18 17.08 1.91
N GLN A 451 4.72 18.06 2.64
CA GLN A 451 5.79 18.91 2.13
C GLN A 451 7.09 18.11 1.91
N MET A 452 7.44 17.20 2.82
CA MET A 452 8.61 16.33 2.65
C MET A 452 8.51 15.47 1.38
N VAL A 453 7.32 14.96 1.07
CA VAL A 453 7.10 14.19 -0.16
C VAL A 453 7.21 15.08 -1.40
N LYS A 454 6.62 16.28 -1.41
CA LYS A 454 6.81 17.25 -2.51
C LYS A 454 8.29 17.56 -2.74
N ASP A 455 9.02 17.86 -1.68
CA ASP A 455 10.46 18.18 -1.73
C ASP A 455 11.31 16.99 -2.21
N ALA A 456 10.84 15.75 -2.01
CA ALA A 456 11.52 14.54 -2.48
C ALA A 456 11.26 14.29 -3.97
N VAL A 457 10.03 14.50 -4.45
CA VAL A 457 9.68 14.37 -5.88
C VAL A 457 10.39 15.44 -6.72
N GLU A 458 10.59 16.64 -6.16
CA GLU A 458 11.30 17.73 -6.83
C GLU A 458 12.84 17.68 -6.66
N GLU A 459 13.38 16.63 -6.03
CA GLU A 459 14.82 16.51 -5.78
C GLU A 459 15.60 16.32 -7.10
N THR A 460 16.56 17.22 -7.33
CA THR A 460 17.43 17.18 -8.51
C THR A 460 18.75 16.48 -8.25
N ASP A 461 19.21 16.41 -6.99
CA ASP A 461 20.36 15.65 -6.56
C ASP A 461 19.91 14.26 -6.10
N LEU A 462 19.80 13.34 -7.05
CA LEU A 462 19.21 12.02 -6.81
C LEU A 462 20.02 11.17 -5.83
N ALA A 463 21.26 11.56 -5.49
CA ALA A 463 22.01 10.92 -4.43
C ALA A 463 21.41 11.20 -3.03
N LYS A 464 20.76 12.35 -2.84
CA LYS A 464 20.09 12.75 -1.58
C LYS A 464 18.70 12.17 -1.40
N LEU A 465 18.09 11.68 -2.48
CA LEU A 465 16.73 11.15 -2.45
C LEU A 465 16.59 9.98 -1.45
N LYS A 466 17.64 9.15 -1.28
CA LYS A 466 17.65 8.07 -0.27
C LYS A 466 17.45 8.59 1.15
N GLU A 467 18.19 9.64 1.52
CA GLU A 467 18.15 10.24 2.85
C GLU A 467 16.81 10.95 3.09
N LYS A 468 16.31 11.69 2.08
CA LYS A 468 14.98 12.31 2.15
C LYS A 468 13.89 11.27 2.37
N PHE A 469 13.94 10.16 1.63
CA PHE A 469 12.95 9.10 1.77
C PHE A 469 13.03 8.37 3.11
N GLU A 470 14.24 8.19 3.67
CA GLU A 470 14.40 7.64 5.01
C GLU A 470 13.70 8.52 6.07
N LYS A 471 13.87 9.84 6.00
CA LYS A 471 13.16 10.80 6.86
C LYS A 471 11.65 10.76 6.64
N ILE A 472 11.18 10.61 5.40
CA ILE A 472 9.77 10.40 5.08
C ILE A 472 9.23 9.16 5.80
N ILE A 473 9.94 8.02 5.76
CA ILE A 473 9.54 6.80 6.48
C ILE A 473 9.43 7.07 7.99
N PHE A 474 10.38 7.78 8.58
CA PHE A 474 10.36 8.06 10.03
C PHE A 474 9.16 8.92 10.44
N ARG A 475 8.85 9.96 9.65
CA ARG A 475 7.68 10.80 9.87
C ARG A 475 6.38 10.04 9.63
N TRP A 476 6.31 9.29 8.53
CA TRP A 476 5.18 8.48 8.12
C TRP A 476 4.82 7.40 9.16
N ALA A 477 5.84 6.73 9.73
CA ALA A 477 5.65 5.76 10.81
C ALA A 477 5.40 6.41 12.19
N GLY A 478 5.58 7.73 12.33
CA GLY A 478 5.44 8.46 13.59
C GLY A 478 6.53 8.14 14.61
N VAL A 479 7.77 7.89 14.16
CA VAL A 479 8.86 7.37 15.01
C VAL A 479 10.03 8.34 15.20
N GLU A 480 9.99 9.55 14.64
CA GLU A 480 11.05 10.56 14.78
C GLU A 480 11.45 10.86 16.23
N ASN A 481 10.52 10.68 17.17
CA ASN A 481 10.73 10.92 18.60
C ASN A 481 10.52 9.67 19.46
N ILE A 482 10.61 8.47 18.87
CA ILE A 482 10.37 7.21 19.59
C ILE A 482 11.35 7.05 20.76
N ARG A 483 10.88 6.62 21.93
CA ARG A 483 11.76 6.42 23.10
C ARG A 483 12.32 4.99 23.14
N GLU A 484 13.42 4.79 23.85
CA GLU A 484 14.06 3.47 24.00
C GLU A 484 13.08 2.42 24.53
N GLU A 485 12.27 2.79 25.52
CA GLU A 485 11.27 1.91 26.12
C GLU A 485 10.16 1.48 25.15
N GLU A 486 9.89 2.29 24.11
CA GLU A 486 8.90 1.99 23.08
C GLU A 486 9.44 1.06 21.99
N LEU A 487 10.74 0.78 21.98
CA LEU A 487 11.35 -0.20 21.07
C LEU A 487 11.23 -1.63 21.61
N GLY A 488 11.08 -1.79 22.94
CA GLY A 488 10.97 -3.09 23.66
C GLY A 488 12.04 -4.12 23.30
N ILE A 489 13.16 -3.66 22.77
CA ILE A 489 14.32 -4.48 22.48
C ILE A 489 14.99 -4.86 23.81
N SER A 490 15.19 -6.16 24.01
CA SER A 490 15.89 -6.67 25.18
C SER A 490 17.36 -6.24 25.18
N TRP A 491 17.85 -5.68 26.28
CA TRP A 491 19.27 -5.37 26.46
C TRP A 491 20.17 -6.60 26.26
N ALA A 492 19.64 -7.81 26.46
CA ALA A 492 20.38 -9.06 26.32
C ALA A 492 20.82 -9.37 24.87
N ILE A 493 20.20 -8.73 23.88
CA ILE A 493 20.53 -8.91 22.45
C ILE A 493 21.38 -7.77 21.86
N LEU A 494 21.68 -6.74 22.65
CA LEU A 494 22.53 -5.62 22.26
C LEU A 494 24.00 -5.86 22.64
N SER A 495 24.91 -5.40 21.79
CA SER A 495 26.34 -5.27 22.11
C SER A 495 26.68 -3.89 22.71
N GLY A 496 25.82 -2.89 22.49
CA GLY A 496 25.89 -1.55 23.07
C GLY A 496 24.65 -0.71 22.74
N ASN A 497 24.46 0.40 23.45
CA ASN A 497 23.40 1.36 23.18
C ASN A 497 23.96 2.79 23.38
N ASP A 498 23.98 3.57 22.30
CA ASP A 498 24.32 4.98 22.31
C ASP A 498 23.03 5.80 22.39
N ARG A 499 22.68 6.21 23.62
CA ARG A 499 21.47 6.99 23.90
C ARG A 499 21.58 8.44 23.42
N GLU A 500 22.79 8.98 23.31
CA GLU A 500 23.00 10.37 22.91
C GLU A 500 22.70 10.53 21.41
N ASN A 501 23.20 9.60 20.60
CA ASN A 501 22.97 9.58 19.16
C ASN A 501 21.81 8.67 18.72
N ARG A 502 21.10 8.04 19.67
CA ARG A 502 19.93 7.17 19.45
C ARG A 502 20.24 5.98 18.53
N PHE A 503 21.35 5.31 18.79
CA PHE A 503 21.79 4.11 18.07
C PHE A 503 21.83 2.86 18.96
N LEU A 504 21.34 1.76 18.39
CA LEU A 504 21.46 0.42 18.95
C LEU A 504 22.61 -0.31 18.25
N HIS A 505 23.55 -0.84 19.02
CA HIS A 505 24.64 -1.66 18.52
C HIS A 505 24.37 -3.13 18.80
N PHE A 506 24.56 -3.96 17.79
CA PHE A 506 24.39 -5.41 17.85
C PHE A 506 25.71 -6.13 17.61
N ASP A 507 25.73 -7.44 17.83
CA ASP A 507 26.88 -8.27 17.47
C ASP A 507 27.17 -8.19 15.96
N GLY A 508 28.44 -8.32 15.59
CA GLY A 508 28.87 -8.25 14.18
C GLY A 508 28.99 -6.83 13.61
N GLY A 509 29.05 -5.80 14.47
CA GLY A 509 29.25 -4.40 14.07
C GLY A 509 28.00 -3.71 13.51
N ILE A 510 26.85 -4.36 13.58
CA ILE A 510 25.59 -3.83 13.05
C ILE A 510 25.08 -2.72 13.98
N THR A 511 24.74 -1.59 13.38
CA THR A 511 24.17 -0.44 14.08
C THR A 511 22.88 -0.02 13.39
N LEU A 512 21.81 0.20 14.16
CA LEU A 512 20.53 0.71 13.68
C LEU A 512 20.08 1.87 14.57
N SER A 513 19.45 2.89 13.99
CA SER A 513 18.85 3.97 14.79
C SER A 513 17.55 3.52 15.47
N TYR A 514 17.13 4.28 16.46
CA TYR A 514 15.85 4.04 17.15
C TYR A 514 14.68 4.14 16.18
N GLU A 515 14.74 5.11 15.26
CA GLU A 515 13.74 5.36 14.22
C GLU A 515 13.68 4.21 13.22
N GLN A 516 14.83 3.64 12.82
CA GLN A 516 14.85 2.48 11.92
C GLN A 516 14.15 1.27 12.56
N VAL A 517 14.45 0.96 13.83
CA VAL A 517 13.79 -0.13 14.54
C VAL A 517 12.31 0.17 14.78
N GLY A 518 11.98 1.40 15.18
CA GLY A 518 10.60 1.85 15.35
C GLY A 518 9.78 1.72 14.07
N ALA A 519 10.33 2.14 12.93
CA ALA A 519 9.66 2.06 11.63
C ALA A 519 9.38 0.61 11.24
N ILE A 520 10.31 -0.32 11.50
CA ILE A 520 10.08 -1.76 11.27
C ILE A 520 8.91 -2.26 12.11
N ILE A 521 8.89 -1.94 13.41
CA ILE A 521 7.82 -2.33 14.35
C ILE A 521 6.47 -1.81 13.86
N LYS A 522 6.40 -0.53 13.47
CA LYS A 522 5.20 0.08 12.91
C LYS A 522 4.78 -0.60 11.61
N PHE A 523 5.70 -0.86 10.70
CA PHE A 523 5.41 -1.47 9.41
C PHE A 523 4.85 -2.90 9.53
N VAL A 524 5.32 -3.70 10.49
CA VAL A 524 4.79 -5.05 10.70
C VAL A 524 3.54 -5.10 11.58
N GLY A 525 3.26 -4.03 12.32
CA GLY A 525 2.15 -3.96 13.26
C GLY A 525 2.40 -4.74 14.56
N ALA A 526 3.65 -5.09 14.86
CA ALA A 526 4.00 -5.81 16.08
C ALA A 526 4.13 -4.85 17.26
N THR A 527 3.85 -5.31 18.49
CA THR A 527 4.24 -4.57 19.69
C THR A 527 5.65 -4.98 20.15
N PRO A 528 6.33 -4.10 20.90
CA PRO A 528 7.71 -4.35 21.31
C PRO A 528 7.94 -5.62 22.14
N GLU A 529 6.95 -6.08 22.91
CA GLU A 529 7.01 -7.31 23.70
C GLU A 529 7.05 -8.59 22.84
N GLU A 530 6.58 -8.49 21.60
CA GLU A 530 6.38 -9.60 20.66
C GLU A 530 7.64 -9.93 19.85
N VAL A 531 8.64 -9.03 19.84
CA VAL A 531 9.92 -9.15 19.11
C VAL A 531 11.00 -9.91 19.92
N ARG A 532 10.63 -10.67 20.97
CA ARG A 532 11.59 -11.38 21.85
C ARG A 532 12.24 -12.59 21.15
N ASP A 533 13.32 -12.34 20.41
CA ASP A 533 14.20 -13.41 19.91
C ASP A 533 15.17 -13.82 21.03
N GLY A 534 14.96 -15.01 21.60
CA GLY A 534 15.84 -15.62 22.60
C GLY A 534 17.25 -16.00 22.08
N ILE A 535 17.72 -15.40 20.98
CA ILE A 535 18.97 -15.75 20.28
C ILE A 535 19.84 -14.51 20.04
N ARG A 536 20.65 -14.17 21.04
CA ARG A 536 21.57 -13.00 21.11
C ARG A 536 22.39 -12.69 19.84
N HIS A 537 22.83 -13.69 19.08
CA HIS A 537 23.85 -13.50 18.04
C HIS A 537 23.32 -13.29 16.60
N ARG A 538 22.00 -13.20 16.39
CA ARG A 538 21.42 -13.00 15.04
C ARG A 538 20.40 -11.88 14.92
N SER A 539 19.90 -11.33 16.03
CA SER A 539 18.82 -10.35 16.02
C SER A 539 19.17 -9.07 15.26
N GLY A 540 20.40 -8.55 15.40
CA GLY A 540 20.86 -7.38 14.63
C GLY A 540 20.83 -7.60 13.11
N ARG A 541 21.23 -8.80 12.64
CA ARG A 541 21.15 -9.14 11.21
C ARG A 541 19.72 -9.18 10.70
N PHE A 542 18.82 -9.79 11.47
CA PHE A 542 17.41 -9.86 11.10
C PHE A 542 16.74 -8.49 11.02
N LEU A 543 17.03 -7.60 11.98
CA LEU A 543 16.53 -6.22 11.95
C LEU A 543 17.12 -5.43 10.78
N LEU A 544 18.42 -5.57 10.49
CA LEU A 544 19.04 -4.93 9.32
C LEU A 544 18.45 -5.43 8.00
N GLU A 545 18.23 -6.74 7.87
CA GLU A 545 17.58 -7.33 6.69
C GLU A 545 16.12 -6.88 6.57
N ALA A 546 15.38 -6.78 7.68
CA ALA A 546 14.02 -6.24 7.74
C ALA A 546 13.99 -4.77 7.29
N TRP A 547 14.86 -3.92 7.84
CA TRP A 547 15.01 -2.52 7.43
C TRP A 547 15.29 -2.39 5.94
N ASN A 548 16.33 -3.07 5.45
CA ASN A 548 16.72 -2.98 4.04
C ASN A 548 15.62 -3.46 3.10
N THR A 549 14.91 -4.53 3.46
CA THR A 549 13.80 -5.07 2.66
C THR A 549 12.61 -4.10 2.64
N MET A 550 12.24 -3.55 3.80
CA MET A 550 11.15 -2.59 3.94
C MET A 550 11.47 -1.30 3.18
N PHE A 551 12.65 -0.72 3.42
CA PHE A 551 13.12 0.48 2.75
C PHE A 551 13.10 0.28 1.23
N GLN A 552 13.74 -0.79 0.73
CA GLN A 552 13.78 -1.07 -0.71
C GLN A 552 12.38 -1.18 -1.31
N GLY A 553 11.49 -1.96 -0.69
CA GLY A 553 10.14 -2.18 -1.22
C GLY A 553 9.32 -0.91 -1.30
N LEU A 554 9.30 -0.11 -0.23
CA LEU A 554 8.64 1.19 -0.18
C LEU A 554 9.26 2.19 -1.15
N PHE A 555 10.60 2.26 -1.17
CA PHE A 555 11.34 3.23 -1.97
C PHE A 555 11.17 2.98 -3.47
N THR A 556 11.17 1.71 -3.91
CA THR A 556 11.00 1.38 -5.33
C THR A 556 9.62 1.79 -5.83
N ARG A 557 8.57 1.59 -5.02
CA ARG A 557 7.20 2.04 -5.33
C ARG A 557 7.10 3.55 -5.37
N PHE A 558 7.72 4.22 -4.39
CA PHE A 558 7.81 5.68 -4.36
C PHE A 558 8.46 6.23 -5.64
N VAL A 559 9.62 5.70 -6.02
CA VAL A 559 10.37 6.14 -7.22
C VAL A 559 9.56 5.93 -8.51
N VAL A 560 8.88 4.79 -8.64
CA VAL A 560 8.06 4.49 -9.82
C VAL A 560 6.81 5.38 -9.87
N ASP A 561 6.05 5.49 -8.78
CA ASP A 561 4.82 6.28 -8.77
C ASP A 561 5.08 7.80 -8.81
N ALA A 562 6.26 8.23 -8.36
CA ALA A 562 6.75 9.60 -8.54
C ALA A 562 7.13 9.92 -10.01
N GLY A 563 7.15 8.93 -10.91
CA GLY A 563 7.46 9.12 -12.33
C GLY A 563 8.94 9.36 -12.63
N LEU A 564 9.86 9.17 -11.66
CA LEU A 564 11.30 9.47 -11.85
C LEU A 564 11.95 8.68 -13.00
N LEU A 565 11.34 7.56 -13.38
CA LEU A 565 11.89 6.62 -14.37
C LEU A 565 11.05 6.53 -15.65
N GLU A 566 10.02 7.37 -15.83
CA GLU A 566 9.06 7.22 -16.93
C GLU A 566 9.70 7.23 -18.33
N ASP A 567 10.79 8.01 -18.50
CA ASP A 567 11.53 8.13 -19.76
C ASP A 567 12.60 7.02 -19.96
N ILE A 568 12.81 6.16 -18.95
CA ILE A 568 13.90 5.18 -18.93
C ILE A 568 13.37 3.75 -18.88
N LEU A 569 12.41 3.51 -18.00
CA LEU A 569 11.83 2.20 -17.75
C LEU A 569 10.30 2.33 -17.82
N PRO A 570 9.63 1.69 -18.80
CA PRO A 570 8.18 1.73 -18.91
C PRO A 570 7.55 0.83 -17.83
N ALA A 571 7.59 1.32 -16.60
CA ALA A 571 7.06 0.68 -15.41
C ALA A 571 6.08 1.62 -14.72
N TYR A 572 5.00 1.07 -14.19
CA TYR A 572 4.07 1.80 -13.34
C TYR A 572 3.79 1.03 -12.06
N TYR A 573 3.37 1.75 -11.02
CA TYR A 573 2.96 1.16 -9.75
C TYR A 573 1.43 1.14 -9.67
N ASP A 574 0.87 -0.06 -9.58
CA ASP A 574 -0.52 -0.28 -9.21
C ASP A 574 -0.61 -0.33 -7.68
N PHE A 575 -1.08 0.79 -7.11
CA PHE A 575 -1.26 0.98 -5.68
C PHE A 575 -2.27 0.01 -5.05
N PHE A 576 -3.37 -0.31 -5.74
CA PHE A 576 -4.44 -1.14 -5.18
C PHE A 576 -4.03 -2.60 -5.08
N THR A 577 -3.22 -3.06 -6.03
CA THR A 577 -2.66 -4.42 -5.98
C THR A 577 -1.25 -4.50 -5.38
N ASP A 578 -0.68 -3.36 -4.98
CA ASP A 578 0.70 -3.17 -4.52
C ASP A 578 1.75 -3.80 -5.45
N ARG A 579 1.66 -3.54 -6.75
CA ARG A 579 2.55 -4.16 -7.76
C ARG A 579 3.19 -3.13 -8.67
N ILE A 580 4.46 -3.35 -8.95
CA ILE A 580 5.11 -2.68 -10.08
C ILE A 580 4.94 -3.57 -11.31
N ILE A 581 4.46 -2.98 -12.39
CA ILE A 581 4.15 -3.66 -13.64
C ILE A 581 5.00 -3.03 -14.73
N LEU A 582 5.73 -3.88 -15.48
CA LEU A 582 6.41 -3.46 -16.70
C LEU A 582 5.43 -3.50 -17.88
N ALA A 583 5.57 -2.57 -18.82
CA ALA A 583 4.82 -2.61 -20.08
C ALA A 583 5.08 -3.93 -20.83
N GLU A 584 4.05 -4.47 -21.49
CA GLU A 584 4.12 -5.76 -22.19
C GLU A 584 5.18 -5.77 -23.31
N GLU A 585 5.45 -4.63 -23.93
CA GLU A 585 6.39 -4.46 -25.05
C GLU A 585 7.81 -4.03 -24.61
N PHE A 586 8.21 -4.29 -23.36
CA PHE A 586 9.52 -3.88 -22.86
C PHE A 586 10.71 -4.47 -23.64
N ASP A 587 11.39 -3.65 -24.46
CA ASP A 587 12.60 -4.02 -25.20
C ASP A 587 13.84 -4.03 -24.29
N THR A 588 14.12 -5.20 -23.73
CA THR A 588 15.31 -5.47 -22.90
C THR A 588 16.64 -5.14 -23.58
N GLY A 589 16.74 -5.25 -24.91
CA GLY A 589 17.97 -4.99 -25.66
C GLY A 589 18.26 -3.49 -25.80
N ALA A 590 17.24 -2.72 -26.15
CA ALA A 590 17.30 -1.26 -26.17
C ALA A 590 17.62 -0.71 -24.77
N PHE A 591 16.89 -1.18 -23.76
CA PHE A 591 17.08 -0.78 -22.37
C PHE A 591 18.51 -1.08 -21.86
N ARG A 592 19.04 -2.28 -22.15
CA ARG A 592 20.43 -2.62 -21.77
C ARG A 592 21.44 -1.63 -22.36
N THR A 593 21.20 -1.18 -23.59
CA THR A 593 22.09 -0.22 -24.27
C THR A 593 22.01 1.16 -23.61
N GLN A 594 20.79 1.62 -23.32
CA GLN A 594 20.53 2.88 -22.61
C GLN A 594 21.19 2.89 -21.22
N ILE A 595 20.96 1.86 -20.40
CA ILE A 595 21.53 1.77 -19.05
C ILE A 595 23.06 1.81 -19.06
N LYS A 596 23.71 1.13 -20.01
CA LYS A 596 25.17 1.20 -20.16
C LYS A 596 25.64 2.63 -20.44
N GLN A 597 24.98 3.33 -21.35
CA GLN A 597 25.30 4.72 -21.66
C GLN A 597 25.11 5.63 -20.45
N MET A 598 24.04 5.42 -19.67
CA MET A 598 23.77 6.17 -18.46
C MET A 598 24.84 5.98 -17.38
N PHE A 599 25.32 4.75 -17.15
CA PHE A 599 26.44 4.51 -16.22
C PHE A 599 27.75 5.15 -16.68
N LEU A 600 28.00 5.16 -17.99
CA LEU A 600 29.20 5.75 -18.59
C LEU A 600 29.10 7.27 -18.75
N SER A 601 27.98 7.89 -18.40
CA SER A 601 27.80 9.34 -18.42
C SER A 601 28.66 10.03 -17.36
N ASP A 602 29.05 11.27 -17.67
CA ASP A 602 29.69 12.19 -16.73
C ASP A 602 28.66 12.85 -15.79
N ASP A 603 27.37 12.83 -16.14
CA ASP A 603 26.30 13.29 -15.26
C ASP A 603 26.05 12.24 -14.15
N PRO A 604 26.31 12.57 -12.87
CA PRO A 604 26.14 11.64 -11.76
C PRO A 604 24.68 11.15 -11.64
N ASN A 605 23.69 11.97 -12.00
CA ASN A 605 22.29 11.60 -11.93
C ASN A 605 21.94 10.47 -12.92
N GLN A 606 22.60 10.40 -14.07
CA GLN A 606 22.37 9.30 -15.02
C GLN A 606 22.76 7.95 -14.41
N SER A 607 23.88 7.89 -13.70
CA SER A 607 24.31 6.66 -13.02
C SER A 607 23.36 6.27 -11.87
N VAL A 608 22.78 7.26 -11.19
CA VAL A 608 21.78 7.04 -10.14
C VAL A 608 20.47 6.54 -10.74
N LEU A 609 19.94 7.21 -11.77
CA LEU A 609 18.73 6.79 -12.49
C LEU A 609 18.88 5.39 -13.10
N ALA A 610 20.05 5.07 -13.63
CA ALA A 610 20.38 3.73 -14.06
C ALA A 610 20.26 2.74 -12.91
N THR A 611 20.88 3.04 -11.76
CA THR A 611 20.79 2.19 -10.55
C THR A 611 19.35 2.01 -10.07
N LEU A 612 18.54 3.07 -10.05
CA LEU A 612 17.13 3.01 -9.67
C LEU A 612 16.31 2.14 -10.65
N SER A 613 16.58 2.25 -11.95
CA SER A 613 15.93 1.39 -12.95
C SER A 613 16.25 -0.08 -12.74
N LEU A 614 17.49 -0.40 -12.38
CA LEU A 614 17.88 -1.77 -12.01
C LEU A 614 17.21 -2.24 -10.72
N LEU A 615 16.96 -1.33 -9.78
CA LEU A 615 16.26 -1.64 -8.54
C LEU A 615 14.83 -2.05 -8.81
N VAL A 616 14.15 -1.33 -9.70
CA VAL A 616 12.81 -1.71 -10.19
C VAL A 616 12.85 -3.07 -10.88
N LEU A 617 13.81 -3.29 -11.79
CA LEU A 617 13.97 -4.59 -12.44
C LEU A 617 14.27 -5.73 -11.45
N LYS A 618 14.97 -5.45 -10.35
CA LYS A 618 15.18 -6.43 -9.28
C LYS A 618 13.88 -6.77 -8.56
N GLU A 619 13.06 -5.76 -8.27
CA GLU A 619 11.76 -5.94 -7.60
C GLU A 619 10.82 -6.82 -8.44
N VAL A 620 10.81 -6.63 -9.77
CA VAL A 620 9.98 -7.41 -10.71
C VAL A 620 10.68 -8.64 -11.31
N ASN A 621 11.84 -9.04 -10.76
CA ASN A 621 12.62 -10.20 -11.20
C ASN A 621 13.06 -10.22 -12.69
N ALA A 622 13.30 -9.05 -13.27
CA ALA A 622 13.78 -8.87 -14.63
C ALA A 622 15.27 -8.50 -14.71
N LEU A 623 15.95 -8.28 -13.57
CA LEU A 623 17.34 -7.82 -13.53
C LEU A 623 18.33 -8.76 -14.25
N ASP A 624 18.29 -10.06 -13.92
CA ASP A 624 19.23 -11.07 -14.43
C ASP A 624 19.14 -11.23 -15.97
N SER A 625 17.96 -10.98 -16.55
CA SER A 625 17.76 -11.04 -17.99
C SER A 625 18.34 -9.85 -18.75
N VAL A 626 18.69 -8.77 -18.05
CA VAL A 626 18.92 -7.47 -18.66
C VAL A 626 20.37 -7.01 -18.52
N VAL A 627 21.04 -7.30 -17.41
CA VAL A 627 22.43 -6.83 -17.21
C VAL A 627 23.33 -7.81 -16.46
N ASP A 628 24.54 -8.00 -16.99
CA ASP A 628 25.67 -8.62 -16.28
C ASP A 628 26.64 -7.51 -15.86
N PHE A 629 26.51 -7.03 -14.62
CA PHE A 629 27.32 -5.92 -14.09
C PHE A 629 28.78 -6.30 -13.86
N TYR A 630 29.04 -7.59 -13.59
CA TYR A 630 30.39 -8.05 -13.31
C TYR A 630 31.24 -8.14 -14.59
N ALA A 631 30.62 -8.08 -15.77
CA ALA A 631 31.38 -8.11 -17.02
C ALA A 631 32.17 -6.82 -17.31
N ASP A 632 31.73 -5.65 -16.81
CA ASP A 632 32.32 -4.34 -17.12
C ASP A 632 32.74 -3.60 -15.84
N GLU A 633 34.05 -3.41 -15.67
CA GLU A 633 34.63 -2.83 -14.46
C GLU A 633 34.21 -1.37 -14.25
N ASN A 634 34.11 -0.56 -15.31
CA ASN A 634 33.73 0.86 -15.20
C ASN A 634 32.29 1.02 -14.73
N ILE A 635 31.40 0.20 -15.30
CA ILE A 635 29.98 0.16 -14.88
C ILE A 635 29.86 -0.32 -13.44
N PHE A 636 30.61 -1.36 -13.08
CA PHE A 636 30.61 -1.90 -11.72
C PHE A 636 31.03 -0.84 -10.69
N PHE A 637 32.08 -0.07 -10.95
CA PHE A 637 32.52 1.01 -10.06
C PHE A 637 31.52 2.16 -9.96
N LYS A 638 30.90 2.55 -11.08
CA LYS A 638 29.82 3.56 -11.07
C LYS A 638 28.64 3.08 -10.24
N LEU A 639 28.22 1.82 -10.40
CA LEU A 639 27.18 1.21 -9.57
C LEU A 639 27.58 1.18 -8.09
N LEU A 640 28.83 0.83 -7.78
CA LEU A 640 29.34 0.78 -6.40
C LEU A 640 29.31 2.15 -5.71
N SER A 641 29.53 3.23 -6.48
CA SER A 641 29.46 4.61 -5.98
C SER A 641 28.04 5.11 -5.72
N SER A 642 27.03 4.40 -6.22
CA SER A 642 25.63 4.77 -6.02
C SER A 642 25.21 4.59 -4.56
N PRO A 643 24.44 5.51 -3.96
CA PRO A 643 23.89 5.34 -2.61
C PRO A 643 22.91 4.16 -2.52
N TYR A 644 22.51 3.60 -3.66
CA TYR A 644 21.61 2.45 -3.78
C TYR A 644 22.33 1.13 -4.06
N ALA A 645 23.67 1.14 -4.14
CA ALA A 645 24.49 -0.03 -4.52
C ALA A 645 24.17 -1.26 -3.67
N GLN A 646 23.96 -1.09 -2.36
CA GLN A 646 23.64 -2.16 -1.41
C GLN A 646 22.36 -2.93 -1.77
N PHE A 647 21.43 -2.29 -2.48
CA PHE A 647 20.18 -2.93 -2.89
C PHE A 647 20.32 -3.68 -4.21
N ILE A 648 21.37 -3.44 -5.00
CA ILE A 648 21.62 -4.14 -6.27
C ILE A 648 22.64 -5.24 -6.07
N ILE A 649 23.77 -4.92 -5.46
CA ILE A 649 24.92 -5.82 -5.31
C ILE A 649 24.66 -6.78 -4.15
N PRO A 650 24.50 -8.09 -4.41
CA PRO A 650 24.31 -9.07 -3.36
C PRO A 650 25.52 -9.11 -2.43
N LYS A 651 25.26 -9.11 -1.11
CA LYS A 651 26.31 -9.23 -0.07
C LYS A 651 27.42 -8.18 -0.20
N LEU A 652 27.03 -6.95 -0.51
CA LEU A 652 27.91 -5.79 -0.42
C LEU A 652 28.19 -5.47 1.06
N ILE A 653 29.46 -5.51 1.43
CA ILE A 653 29.97 -5.12 2.74
C ILE A 653 30.86 -3.90 2.49
N SER A 654 30.50 -2.76 3.06
CA SER A 654 31.24 -1.52 2.89
C SER A 654 31.74 -1.00 4.23
N GLY A 655 32.99 -0.58 4.27
CA GLY A 655 33.58 0.19 5.36
C GLY A 655 33.14 1.65 5.35
N THR A 656 33.64 2.36 6.36
CA THR A 656 33.55 3.79 6.64
C THR A 656 34.69 4.54 5.94
N GLN A 657 34.96 5.80 6.30
CA GLN A 657 36.17 6.51 5.84
C GLN A 657 37.38 6.29 6.77
N GLY A 658 37.23 5.47 7.81
CA GLY A 658 38.28 5.15 8.77
C GLY A 658 38.77 3.71 8.62
N ASN A 659 39.70 3.31 9.47
CA ASN A 659 40.26 1.96 9.43
C ASN A 659 39.23 0.91 9.88
N ASP A 660 38.83 0.04 8.97
CA ASP A 660 37.78 -0.96 9.20
C ASP A 660 38.30 -2.39 9.28
N TRP A 661 37.51 -3.25 9.93
CA TRP A 661 37.70 -4.70 9.94
C TRP A 661 36.45 -5.34 9.34
N LEU A 662 36.52 -5.70 8.06
CA LEU A 662 35.38 -6.17 7.29
C LEU A 662 35.45 -7.69 7.10
N TYR A 663 34.36 -8.36 7.44
CA TYR A 663 34.27 -9.82 7.40
C TYR A 663 33.23 -10.28 6.39
N GLY A 664 33.68 -10.96 5.34
CA GLY A 664 32.85 -11.68 4.40
C GLY A 664 31.99 -12.76 5.06
N THR A 665 30.91 -13.13 4.39
CA THR A 665 29.99 -14.17 4.81
C THR A 665 30.31 -15.49 4.09
N ASP A 666 29.47 -16.51 4.27
CA ASP A 666 29.58 -17.72 3.46
C ASP A 666 29.18 -17.44 2.02
N GLY A 667 30.04 -17.72 1.04
CA GLY A 667 29.77 -17.57 -0.40
C GLY A 667 30.50 -16.39 -1.05
N ASN A 668 29.95 -15.87 -2.15
CA ASN A 668 30.53 -14.72 -2.86
C ASN A 668 30.05 -13.42 -2.21
N ASP A 669 30.97 -12.63 -1.68
CA ASP A 669 30.74 -11.28 -1.15
C ASP A 669 31.42 -10.23 -2.02
N VAL A 670 30.92 -9.00 -1.96
CA VAL A 670 31.65 -7.81 -2.44
C VAL A 670 32.03 -7.00 -1.21
N ILE A 671 33.33 -6.85 -0.95
CA ILE A 671 33.83 -6.11 0.21
C ILE A 671 34.57 -4.86 -0.28
N VAL A 672 34.20 -3.70 0.27
CA VAL A 672 34.77 -2.38 -0.05
C VAL A 672 35.28 -1.73 1.21
N GLY A 673 36.59 -1.47 1.30
CA GLY A 673 37.20 -0.80 2.45
C GLY A 673 36.84 0.68 2.53
N LYS A 674 36.91 1.39 1.39
CA LYS A 674 36.91 2.86 1.25
C LYS A 674 38.24 3.45 1.74
N GLU A 675 38.22 4.58 2.46
CA GLU A 675 39.43 5.27 2.93
C GLU A 675 39.89 4.66 4.26
N GLY A 676 41.20 4.65 4.52
CA GLY A 676 41.78 4.10 5.74
C GLY A 676 42.66 2.86 5.51
N ASP A 677 43.24 2.35 6.60
CA ASP A 677 43.99 1.10 6.62
C ASP A 677 43.06 -0.07 6.99
N ASP A 678 42.38 -0.63 6.00
CA ASP A 678 41.35 -1.65 6.20
C ASP A 678 41.89 -3.08 6.24
N ASN A 679 41.25 -3.92 7.06
CA ASN A 679 41.50 -5.35 7.15
C ASN A 679 40.29 -6.13 6.62
N LEU A 680 40.47 -6.81 5.49
CA LEU A 680 39.40 -7.57 4.82
C LEU A 680 39.58 -9.08 5.03
N TYR A 681 38.56 -9.74 5.59
CA TYR A 681 38.55 -11.18 5.89
C TYR A 681 37.43 -11.88 5.10
N GLY A 682 37.62 -13.14 4.71
CA GLY A 682 36.57 -13.99 4.14
C GLY A 682 36.43 -15.30 4.92
N LEU A 683 35.21 -15.84 5.02
CA LEU A 683 34.98 -17.15 5.63
C LEU A 683 35.27 -18.27 4.60
N ARG A 684 35.92 -19.36 5.04
CA ARG A 684 36.32 -20.46 4.14
C ARG A 684 35.07 -21.19 3.61
N TYR A 685 34.80 -21.19 2.30
CA TYR A 685 34.47 -22.34 1.42
C TYR A 685 34.05 -21.84 0.01
N ASN A 686 34.70 -22.38 -1.05
CA ASN A 686 34.43 -22.22 -2.50
C ASN A 686 34.37 -20.80 -3.10
N PHE A 687 35.55 -20.24 -3.36
CA PHE A 687 35.76 -19.10 -4.25
C PHE A 687 35.75 -19.54 -5.72
N THR A 688 34.94 -18.93 -6.58
CA THR A 688 35.08 -19.09 -8.05
C THR A 688 35.51 -17.82 -8.78
N GLN A 689 35.34 -16.61 -8.21
CA GLN A 689 35.95 -15.40 -8.75
C GLN A 689 36.36 -14.43 -7.63
N ARG A 690 37.65 -14.08 -7.56
CA ARG A 690 38.16 -12.95 -6.78
C ARG A 690 38.07 -11.70 -7.65
N ARG A 691 37.34 -10.69 -7.20
CA ARG A 691 37.64 -9.29 -7.52
C ARG A 691 37.69 -8.54 -6.20
N LEU A 692 38.91 -8.39 -5.69
CA LEU A 692 39.20 -7.55 -4.53
C LEU A 692 39.44 -6.16 -5.11
N TRP A 693 38.54 -5.22 -4.82
CA TRP A 693 38.67 -3.84 -5.23
C TRP A 693 39.10 -3.05 -4.00
N VAL A 694 40.38 -2.66 -3.99
CA VAL A 694 40.96 -1.75 -3.01
C VAL A 694 40.62 -0.33 -3.44
#